data_AF-A0AAN9AGE5-F1
#
_entry.id   AF-A0AAN9AGE5-F1
#
_cell.length_a   1.000
_cell.length_b   1.000
_cell.length_c   1.000
_cell.angle_alpha   90.00
_cell.angle_beta   90.00
_cell.angle_gamma   90.00
#
_symmetry.space_group_name_H-M   'P 1'
#
loop_
_entity.id
_entity.type
_entity.pdbx_description
1 polymer ?
#
loop_
_entity_poly.entity_id
_entity_poly.type
_entity_poly.pdbx_seq_one_letter_code
_entity_poly.pdbx_strand_id
1 'polypeptide(L)'
;MSEITVTDKVPNSCPAQTVSSSLIRVSMSNAGDPPTSQSFTSFWFPGPSSPSTPVIGNPVANPVPTSDMGGLGNSSATNTIPSAMSQDITTMANAVPHDDFTNSLSEPQTSQQQRQDPQPIVEVSVTDPNLEGRIEPRLETRLEPRLETHLEARLEPRLESHVEPRLETRMESHIETQIDSIEARMETHVESSQVDRQGQTQTEISDGSVEACSSGAPAKYFATEDVSTLLDKKKIKVQRRRLSPSHREMIIDLVFNEKKTSREVARYMGLPQSTVMSVVQVFKKEHRIHKKTATGRKRRLTTAQEFQLFEMSQERDNISVDEIRTRFLQLYPEFGHISKTTIYRTLERGKKGLIGMDSPPERYLEPIKHYLLWAPKKRGRPKVGSSETTNSQLLLEGLEPNVSIMEESGPIDTSAVDKDISRQRRSLSIAEREMIISLFFNENRTIREVADFMHLAKSTVSSVVQVFKKEHRIQRKTSTGRKKKLSDDHEQMIMDILSQKEDITIEETRNRFLSLNPEVPNISKSTIYRIMENCQSKLRARSDMEVFVGVFVHSTDETPMIILTDMVMGVLNTKIEFMESIEELDHLKAEYGFTDSNIHYMTANQFMMPGLIDTHIHASQFPNNGVAMDLPLLEWLQTYTFPTEANFSDTLFAREVYSKVVERLLRNGTTTAAYFGTIHLEGSKILADVVHDKGQRALIGKVNMMRNCPEYYRELSVHESIKDTEEFIRYVKGIQSPLVQPIVTPRFAPTCPEDQLASLGQLAVKYGCHIQSHLGETQPECNWVKELFPWAKSYTDVYDSMRLLSEKSVMAHCIWLTDDEIYILHERGVGVSHCPNSNISIRSGLCDVRRLMNHGLKVGLGTDCSGGYSSSVLDALRHTLQVSNVLALDRDQDYQRITFKEAFRMATLGGAKVLNMEDRIGNFEIDKEFDALLIDVSAPGSAVDVFSKDTIEDKIQKFLYSGDDRNIARVYVAGHRILDLHNKNLH
;
A
#
# COMPACT_ATOMS: atom_id res chain seq x y z
N MET A 1 33.85 3.71 -43.90
CA MET A 1 34.37 2.89 -45.02
C MET A 1 35.75 2.38 -44.64
N SER A 2 36.22 1.30 -45.29
CA SER A 2 37.52 0.62 -45.09
C SER A 2 37.83 0.11 -43.67
N GLU A 3 38.21 -1.16 -43.57
CA GLU A 3 38.69 -1.81 -42.36
C GLU A 3 40.14 -1.43 -42.03
N ILE A 4 40.61 -1.79 -40.83
CA ILE A 4 41.83 -2.58 -40.64
C ILE A 4 41.73 -3.29 -39.28
N THR A 5 41.98 -4.60 -39.29
CA THR A 5 42.11 -5.45 -38.10
C THR A 5 43.46 -6.15 -38.13
N VAL A 6 44.25 -6.00 -37.06
CA VAL A 6 45.40 -6.86 -36.75
C VAL A 6 45.39 -7.14 -35.25
N THR A 7 45.81 -8.35 -34.87
CA THR A 7 45.65 -8.94 -33.54
C THR A 7 46.98 -9.09 -32.77
N ASP A 8 46.86 -9.62 -31.55
CA ASP A 8 47.83 -10.52 -30.87
C ASP A 8 48.69 -10.03 -29.67
N LYS A 9 48.10 -10.28 -28.48
CA LYS A 9 48.48 -11.37 -27.55
C LYS A 9 49.68 -11.26 -26.55
N VAL A 10 49.30 -10.96 -25.30
CA VAL A 10 49.72 -11.62 -24.01
C VAL A 10 51.19 -11.39 -23.52
N PRO A 11 51.66 -11.89 -22.34
CA PRO A 11 51.79 -11.08 -21.10
C PRO A 11 53.21 -11.03 -20.46
N ASN A 12 53.37 -10.30 -19.34
CA ASN A 12 53.65 -10.93 -18.01
C ASN A 12 53.78 -9.97 -16.79
N SER A 13 53.67 -10.59 -15.60
CA SER A 13 54.29 -10.26 -14.29
C SER A 13 54.08 -8.90 -13.60
N CYS A 14 53.33 -8.96 -12.49
CA CYS A 14 53.52 -8.21 -11.24
C CYS A 14 54.92 -8.51 -10.60
N PRO A 15 55.40 -7.84 -9.50
CA PRO A 15 54.62 -7.07 -8.50
C PRO A 15 55.21 -5.74 -7.98
N ALA A 16 54.34 -5.00 -7.26
CA ALA A 16 54.56 -4.18 -6.05
C ALA A 16 55.87 -3.38 -5.83
N GLN A 17 55.73 -2.08 -5.53
CA GLN A 17 55.82 -1.60 -4.14
C GLN A 17 55.18 -0.20 -3.94
N THR A 18 55.10 0.24 -2.68
CA THR A 18 54.35 1.40 -2.15
C THR A 18 55.22 2.66 -1.95
N VAL A 19 54.64 3.71 -1.33
CA VAL A 19 55.26 4.96 -0.81
C VAL A 19 55.48 6.06 -1.86
N SER A 20 55.41 7.37 -1.59
CA SER A 20 54.52 8.23 -0.75
C SER A 20 54.97 9.71 -0.95
N SER A 21 54.21 10.68 -0.41
CA SER A 21 54.68 12.00 0.06
C SER A 21 55.52 12.92 -0.86
N SER A 22 54.81 13.77 -1.63
CA SER A 22 54.77 15.24 -1.48
C SER A 22 56.01 16.17 -1.63
N LEU A 23 55.74 17.29 -2.34
CA LEU A 23 56.12 18.70 -2.07
C LEU A 23 57.45 19.30 -2.61
N ILE A 24 57.42 20.66 -2.64
CA ILE A 24 58.49 21.65 -2.95
C ILE A 24 58.77 21.90 -4.46
N ARG A 25 59.16 23.12 -4.94
CA ARG A 25 58.67 24.53 -4.85
C ARG A 25 59.61 25.44 -5.71
N VAL A 26 59.15 26.63 -6.11
CA VAL A 26 59.94 27.90 -6.30
C VAL A 26 60.80 28.13 -7.58
N SER A 27 60.25 28.97 -8.49
CA SER A 27 60.81 30.23 -9.08
C SER A 27 61.98 30.19 -10.13
N MET A 28 62.30 31.24 -10.93
CA MET A 28 61.68 32.56 -11.22
C MET A 28 62.22 33.24 -12.52
N SER A 29 61.67 34.42 -12.87
CA SER A 29 62.19 35.49 -13.78
C SER A 29 62.07 35.27 -15.31
N ASN A 30 61.92 36.27 -16.20
CA ASN A 30 61.61 37.73 -16.18
C ASN A 30 61.33 38.19 -17.65
N ALA A 31 60.87 39.39 -18.04
CA ALA A 31 60.00 40.46 -17.48
C ALA A 31 59.84 41.57 -18.58
N GLY A 32 58.83 42.47 -18.53
CA GLY A 32 58.70 43.61 -19.47
C GLY A 32 57.36 44.36 -19.43
N ASP A 33 57.40 45.69 -19.29
CA ASP A 33 56.30 46.65 -18.98
C ASP A 33 56.47 47.98 -19.76
N PRO A 34 55.68 49.06 -19.55
CA PRO A 34 54.22 49.27 -19.69
C PRO A 34 53.93 50.46 -20.68
N PRO A 35 52.79 51.22 -20.72
CA PRO A 35 52.15 52.02 -19.63
C PRO A 35 50.66 51.63 -19.38
N THR A 36 50.11 51.59 -18.15
CA THR A 36 49.72 52.69 -17.21
C THR A 36 48.75 53.73 -17.80
N SER A 37 47.76 54.30 -17.09
CA SER A 37 47.46 54.40 -15.63
C SER A 37 45.95 54.76 -15.52
N GLN A 38 45.20 54.79 -14.40
CA GLN A 38 45.31 54.61 -12.92
C GLN A 38 43.83 54.44 -12.42
N SER A 39 43.40 54.16 -11.19
CA SER A 39 43.89 53.86 -9.82
C SER A 39 42.66 53.37 -9.00
N PHE A 40 42.65 52.94 -7.73
CA PHE A 40 43.59 52.92 -6.60
C PHE A 40 43.35 51.64 -5.75
N THR A 41 44.35 51.15 -5.00
CA THR A 41 44.17 50.06 -4.00
C THR A 41 45.13 50.18 -2.81
N SER A 42 44.62 49.99 -1.58
CA SER A 42 45.33 49.63 -0.33
C SER A 42 44.30 49.53 0.82
N PHE A 43 44.23 48.57 1.76
CA PHE A 43 45.16 47.75 2.57
C PHE A 43 45.57 48.31 3.95
N TRP A 44 45.53 47.41 4.96
CA TRP A 44 46.23 47.36 6.27
C TRP A 44 45.63 47.94 7.58
N PHE A 45 45.29 47.02 8.52
CA PHE A 45 45.51 47.04 10.00
C PHE A 45 44.77 48.10 10.87
N PRO A 46 44.76 47.99 12.22
CA PRO A 46 44.57 46.82 13.12
C PRO A 46 43.55 47.09 14.26
N GLY A 47 43.33 46.12 15.18
CA GLY A 47 42.45 46.28 16.35
C GLY A 47 43.17 46.40 17.73
N PRO A 48 42.67 47.28 18.62
CA PRO A 48 42.82 47.24 20.09
C PRO A 48 41.47 47.44 20.86
N SER A 49 41.27 47.14 22.15
CA SER A 49 42.01 46.32 23.14
C SER A 49 41.11 45.98 24.37
N SER A 50 41.66 45.18 25.30
CA SER A 50 41.28 44.99 26.73
C SER A 50 41.31 46.30 27.56
N PRO A 51 40.85 46.37 28.86
CA PRO A 51 40.69 45.34 29.92
C PRO A 51 39.27 45.25 30.56
N SER A 52 38.77 44.21 31.24
CA SER A 52 39.27 43.23 32.24
C SER A 52 39.48 43.74 33.69
N THR A 53 38.69 43.14 34.63
CA THR A 53 38.93 42.85 36.07
C THR A 53 38.26 43.74 37.17
N PRO A 54 38.05 43.25 38.43
CA PRO A 54 37.47 41.95 38.86
C PRO A 54 36.66 41.94 40.22
N VAL A 55 36.33 40.74 40.74
CA VAL A 55 36.38 40.30 42.17
C VAL A 55 35.14 40.38 43.13
N ILE A 56 34.60 39.17 43.45
CA ILE A 56 34.20 38.55 44.76
C ILE A 56 33.15 39.23 45.70
N GLY A 57 32.13 38.44 46.13
CA GLY A 57 31.34 38.68 47.35
C GLY A 57 30.24 37.62 47.66
N ASN A 58 30.50 36.68 48.58
CA ASN A 58 29.57 35.63 49.11
C ASN A 58 29.20 35.97 50.59
N PRO A 59 28.42 35.21 51.44
CA PRO A 59 27.51 34.05 51.26
C PRO A 59 26.21 34.06 52.16
N VAL A 60 25.52 32.89 52.32
CA VAL A 60 24.77 32.38 53.54
C VAL A 60 23.20 32.29 53.57
N ALA A 61 22.69 31.04 53.39
CA ALA A 61 21.69 30.23 54.15
C ALA A 61 20.25 30.68 54.61
N ASN A 62 19.27 29.77 54.38
CA ASN A 62 18.23 29.12 55.26
C ASN A 62 17.67 29.84 56.54
N PRO A 63 16.39 29.59 56.98
CA PRO A 63 15.71 28.27 57.01
C PRO A 63 14.15 28.23 56.81
N VAL A 64 13.55 27.06 57.10
CA VAL A 64 12.12 26.64 57.00
C VAL A 64 11.57 26.24 58.39
N PRO A 65 10.29 26.48 58.77
CA PRO A 65 9.37 25.36 59.16
C PRO A 65 7.81 25.58 59.07
N THR A 66 7.09 24.55 58.58
CA THR A 66 5.84 23.81 59.07
C THR A 66 4.72 24.49 59.92
N SER A 67 3.45 24.01 60.11
CA SER A 67 2.71 22.72 59.91
C SER A 67 1.15 22.80 60.04
N ASP A 68 0.40 22.00 59.26
CA ASP A 68 -0.77 21.10 59.54
C ASP A 68 -2.14 21.48 60.22
N MET A 69 -3.11 20.55 60.04
CA MET A 69 -4.52 20.38 60.55
C MET A 69 -5.67 20.98 59.69
N GLY A 70 -6.90 20.42 59.54
CA GLY A 70 -7.55 19.16 59.99
C GLY A 70 -8.84 19.39 60.82
N GLY A 71 -10.02 18.75 60.63
CA GLY A 71 -10.57 17.76 59.66
C GLY A 71 -12.02 17.28 60.03
N LEU A 72 -12.63 16.33 59.29
CA LEU A 72 -13.99 15.69 59.48
C LEU A 72 -15.23 16.61 59.15
N GLY A 73 -16.46 16.15 58.82
CA GLY A 73 -17.04 14.83 58.49
C GLY A 73 -18.61 14.79 58.51
N ASN A 74 -19.24 13.99 57.62
CA ASN A 74 -20.64 13.45 57.63
C ASN A 74 -21.94 14.28 57.34
N SER A 75 -22.57 13.94 56.19
CA SER A 75 -23.99 13.55 55.95
C SER A 75 -25.23 14.37 56.40
N SER A 76 -26.11 14.73 55.44
CA SER A 76 -27.54 14.32 55.36
C SER A 76 -28.21 14.91 54.09
N ALA A 77 -29.45 14.52 53.75
CA ALA A 77 -30.09 14.87 52.47
C ALA A 77 -31.62 15.09 52.57
N THR A 78 -32.18 15.97 51.71
CA THR A 78 -33.59 15.97 51.27
C THR A 78 -33.83 16.82 50.00
N ASN A 79 -34.52 16.22 49.02
CA ASN A 79 -35.53 16.73 48.04
C ASN A 79 -35.66 18.26 47.80
N THR A 80 -35.85 18.76 46.55
CA THR A 80 -37.01 18.44 45.67
C THR A 80 -36.78 18.46 44.14
N ILE A 81 -37.81 18.00 43.41
CA ILE A 81 -38.05 17.75 41.96
C ILE A 81 -39.27 18.64 41.53
N PRO A 82 -39.62 18.99 40.24
CA PRO A 82 -39.43 18.34 38.91
C PRO A 82 -38.76 19.26 37.83
N SER A 83 -38.47 18.90 36.56
CA SER A 83 -39.00 17.96 35.52
C SER A 83 -40.28 18.44 34.77
N ALA A 84 -40.62 18.07 33.52
CA ALA A 84 -39.98 17.22 32.49
C ALA A 84 -40.55 17.50 31.06
N MET A 85 -39.97 16.86 30.01
CA MET A 85 -40.57 16.46 28.69
C MET A 85 -41.10 17.58 27.72
N SER A 86 -40.99 17.55 26.38
CA SER A 86 -40.85 16.53 25.29
C SER A 86 -42.18 16.10 24.62
N GLN A 87 -42.39 16.43 23.32
CA GLN A 87 -43.02 15.57 22.27
C GLN A 87 -43.24 16.25 20.89
N ASP A 88 -42.52 15.77 19.87
CA ASP A 88 -42.96 15.20 18.57
C ASP A 88 -44.23 15.64 17.76
N ILE A 89 -44.00 15.87 16.44
CA ILE A 89 -44.71 15.30 15.24
C ILE A 89 -46.24 15.65 15.06
N THR A 90 -46.78 16.15 13.92
CA THR A 90 -47.08 15.42 12.64
C THR A 90 -47.68 16.32 11.51
N THR A 91 -47.40 15.99 10.22
CA THR A 91 -48.23 16.12 8.97
C THR A 91 -48.71 17.45 8.32
N MET A 92 -48.91 17.34 6.99
CA MET A 92 -49.39 18.33 5.99
C MET A 92 -50.93 18.43 5.87
N ALA A 93 -51.47 19.51 5.24
CA ALA A 93 -52.47 19.43 4.13
C ALA A 93 -52.91 20.78 3.48
N ASN A 94 -52.85 20.85 2.14
CA ASN A 94 -53.83 21.41 1.16
C ASN A 94 -54.24 22.91 1.00
N ALA A 95 -54.46 23.25 -0.29
CA ALA A 95 -55.32 24.30 -0.93
C ALA A 95 -54.85 25.79 -0.92
N VAL A 96 -54.71 26.54 -2.04
CA VAL A 96 -55.58 26.82 -3.24
C VAL A 96 -56.74 27.78 -2.88
N PRO A 97 -56.94 28.96 -3.55
CA PRO A 97 -57.02 29.18 -5.02
C PRO A 97 -56.04 30.26 -5.58
N HIS A 98 -55.82 30.50 -6.89
CA HIS A 98 -56.67 30.52 -8.12
C HIS A 98 -57.66 31.72 -8.20
N ASP A 99 -57.93 32.37 -9.35
CA ASP A 99 -57.43 32.23 -10.74
C ASP A 99 -56.53 33.47 -11.12
N ASP A 100 -56.48 34.18 -12.26
CA ASP A 100 -57.20 34.20 -13.56
C ASP A 100 -56.42 35.03 -14.65
N PHE A 101 -56.92 35.01 -15.90
CA PHE A 101 -56.62 35.82 -17.10
C PHE A 101 -55.36 35.56 -17.97
N THR A 102 -55.53 35.87 -19.26
CA THR A 102 -54.75 35.34 -20.39
C THR A 102 -54.67 36.32 -21.58
N ASN A 103 -53.76 36.05 -22.53
CA ASN A 103 -53.73 36.52 -23.94
C ASN A 103 -53.68 38.02 -24.24
N SER A 104 -52.71 38.47 -25.04
CA SER A 104 -52.90 38.66 -26.51
C SER A 104 -51.68 39.29 -27.21
N LEU A 105 -51.78 39.49 -28.53
CA LEU A 105 -50.68 39.59 -29.51
C LEU A 105 -50.25 41.02 -29.91
N SER A 106 -49.00 41.10 -30.39
CA SER A 106 -48.51 41.87 -31.57
C SER A 106 -48.49 43.42 -31.60
N GLU A 107 -47.27 43.95 -31.63
CA GLU A 107 -46.72 44.97 -32.57
C GLU A 107 -47.28 46.43 -32.61
N PRO A 108 -46.48 47.47 -32.97
CA PRO A 108 -45.84 47.57 -34.31
C PRO A 108 -44.41 48.18 -34.42
N GLN A 109 -43.64 47.56 -35.32
CA GLN A 109 -42.81 48.15 -36.40
C GLN A 109 -41.92 49.41 -36.22
N THR A 110 -40.62 49.14 -36.34
CA THR A 110 -39.61 49.75 -37.26
C THR A 110 -39.41 51.27 -37.38
N SER A 111 -38.14 51.67 -37.30
CA SER A 111 -37.48 52.44 -38.37
C SER A 111 -36.02 51.98 -38.52
N GLN A 112 -35.42 52.17 -39.70
CA GLN A 112 -34.12 51.57 -40.06
C GLN A 112 -32.98 52.59 -40.02
N GLN A 113 -31.78 52.17 -39.62
CA GLN A 113 -30.54 52.66 -40.22
C GLN A 113 -29.45 51.58 -40.26
N GLN A 114 -28.35 51.87 -40.96
CA GLN A 114 -27.55 50.88 -41.67
C GLN A 114 -26.32 50.37 -40.90
N ARG A 115 -25.80 49.23 -41.37
CA ARG A 115 -24.50 48.68 -40.95
C ARG A 115 -23.35 49.56 -41.45
N GLN A 116 -22.25 49.56 -40.71
CA GLN A 116 -20.90 49.75 -41.27
C GLN A 116 -19.98 48.65 -40.71
N ASP A 117 -19.09 48.13 -41.55
CA ASP A 117 -18.12 47.10 -41.18
C ASP A 117 -16.90 47.72 -40.46
N PRO A 118 -16.17 46.97 -39.61
CA PRO A 118 -15.08 47.52 -38.81
C PRO A 118 -13.87 47.92 -39.66
N GLN A 119 -13.23 49.01 -39.24
CA GLN A 119 -11.91 49.50 -39.67
C GLN A 119 -11.09 49.87 -38.41
N PRO A 120 -9.75 49.93 -38.49
CA PRO A 120 -8.90 49.45 -37.39
C PRO A 120 -8.85 50.36 -36.16
N ILE A 121 -8.66 49.73 -35.01
CA ILE A 121 -8.30 50.40 -33.76
C ILE A 121 -6.89 50.99 -33.92
N VAL A 122 -6.77 52.30 -33.70
CA VAL A 122 -5.48 52.99 -33.58
C VAL A 122 -5.04 52.93 -32.13
N GLU A 123 -3.77 52.59 -31.89
CA GLU A 123 -3.18 52.60 -30.55
C GLU A 123 -3.19 54.03 -29.97
N VAL A 124 -3.69 54.17 -28.74
CA VAL A 124 -3.66 55.44 -27.99
C VAL A 124 -2.66 55.30 -26.84
N SER A 125 -1.42 55.67 -27.12
CA SER A 125 -0.36 55.74 -26.11
C SER A 125 -0.50 56.99 -25.25
N VAL A 126 -0.88 56.82 -23.98
CA VAL A 126 -0.87 57.89 -22.97
C VAL A 126 -0.17 57.38 -21.71
N THR A 127 1.14 57.51 -21.70
CA THR A 127 1.92 57.64 -20.46
C THR A 127 2.01 59.13 -20.12
N ASP A 128 1.54 59.53 -18.93
CA ASP A 128 1.83 60.88 -18.38
C ASP A 128 3.21 60.81 -17.69
N PRO A 129 4.27 61.46 -18.25
CA PRO A 129 5.62 61.34 -17.70
C PRO A 129 5.83 62.14 -16.40
N ASN A 130 4.80 62.82 -15.87
CA ASN A 130 4.88 63.69 -14.69
C ASN A 130 3.98 63.24 -13.52
N LEU A 131 3.45 62.01 -13.55
CA LEU A 131 2.65 61.50 -12.43
C LEU A 131 3.52 61.15 -11.20
N GLU A 132 4.69 60.57 -11.43
CA GLU A 132 5.62 60.05 -10.42
C GLU A 132 6.22 61.18 -9.56
N GLY A 133 6.86 62.16 -10.19
CA GLY A 133 7.39 63.37 -9.54
C GLY A 133 6.34 64.33 -8.94
N ARG A 134 5.05 63.99 -9.01
CA ARG A 134 3.95 64.65 -8.26
C ARG A 134 3.52 63.88 -7.01
N ILE A 135 3.93 62.62 -6.88
CA ILE A 135 3.55 61.69 -5.81
C ILE A 135 4.73 61.47 -4.86
N GLU A 136 5.95 61.23 -5.36
CA GLU A 136 7.16 61.04 -4.53
C GLU A 136 7.33 62.15 -3.47
N PRO A 137 7.37 63.47 -3.80
CA PRO A 137 7.63 64.50 -2.80
C PRO A 137 6.48 64.67 -1.78
N ARG A 138 5.34 63.98 -1.99
CA ARG A 138 4.21 63.96 -1.05
C ARG A 138 4.16 62.69 -0.20
N LEU A 139 4.86 61.63 -0.60
CA LEU A 139 5.12 60.46 0.24
C LEU A 139 6.24 60.78 1.22
N GLU A 140 7.40 61.21 0.72
CA GLU A 140 8.58 61.56 1.54
C GLU A 140 8.21 62.56 2.65
N THR A 141 7.74 63.76 2.29
CA THR A 141 7.53 64.85 3.27
C THR A 141 6.33 64.67 4.20
N ARG A 142 5.62 63.51 4.19
CA ARG A 142 4.39 63.31 5.00
C ARG A 142 4.21 61.92 5.58
N LEU A 143 4.71 60.88 4.93
CA LEU A 143 4.54 59.50 5.35
C LEU A 143 5.79 58.96 6.03
N GLU A 144 6.99 59.24 5.51
CA GLU A 144 8.24 58.74 6.11
C GLU A 144 8.47 59.24 7.54
N PRO A 145 8.45 60.56 7.87
CA PRO A 145 8.67 61.02 9.25
C PRO A 145 7.60 60.52 10.24
N ARG A 146 6.43 60.13 9.73
CA ARG A 146 5.32 59.57 10.53
C ARG A 146 5.42 58.07 10.72
N LEU A 147 6.03 57.34 9.77
CA LEU A 147 6.36 55.94 9.93
C LEU A 147 7.56 55.80 10.87
N GLU A 148 8.65 56.51 10.58
CA GLU A 148 9.91 56.51 11.34
C GLU A 148 9.66 56.77 12.84
N THR A 149 9.12 57.94 13.20
CA THR A 149 8.78 58.30 14.61
C THR A 149 7.86 57.26 15.29
N HIS A 150 6.99 56.56 14.56
CA HIS A 150 6.00 55.63 15.12
C HIS A 150 6.48 54.17 15.12
N LEU A 151 7.54 53.86 14.37
CA LEU A 151 8.27 52.60 14.39
C LEU A 151 9.30 52.63 15.51
N GLU A 152 10.20 53.62 15.54
CA GLU A 152 11.21 53.83 16.59
C GLU A 152 10.56 53.75 17.98
N ALA A 153 9.61 54.65 18.28
CA ALA A 153 8.97 54.76 19.59
C ALA A 153 8.09 53.56 20.02
N ARG A 154 8.04 52.46 19.25
CA ARG A 154 7.23 51.26 19.55
C ARG A 154 7.91 49.92 19.30
N LEU A 155 8.81 49.81 18.33
CA LEU A 155 9.55 48.59 18.03
C LEU A 155 10.90 48.57 18.72
N GLU A 156 11.63 49.68 18.73
CA GLU A 156 13.00 49.74 19.27
C GLU A 156 13.04 49.37 20.77
N PRO A 157 12.22 49.96 21.67
CA PRO A 157 12.20 49.54 23.08
C PRO A 157 11.68 48.11 23.32
N ARG A 158 11.06 47.48 22.30
CA ARG A 158 10.58 46.09 22.36
C ARG A 158 11.61 45.09 21.81
N LEU A 159 12.43 45.50 20.85
CA LEU A 159 13.57 44.71 20.37
C LEU A 159 14.63 44.63 21.47
N GLU A 160 15.06 45.77 22.01
CA GLU A 160 16.00 45.84 23.14
C GLU A 160 15.52 45.04 24.36
N SER A 161 14.27 45.26 24.82
CA SER A 161 13.83 44.68 26.10
C SER A 161 13.34 43.22 26.03
N HIS A 162 13.04 42.67 24.85
CA HIS A 162 12.46 41.32 24.72
C HIS A 162 13.14 40.40 23.70
N VAL A 163 13.93 40.92 22.76
CA VAL A 163 14.54 40.14 21.68
C VAL A 163 16.04 39.99 21.90
N GLU A 164 16.79 41.06 22.19
CA GLU A 164 18.24 40.97 22.42
C GLU A 164 18.61 40.05 23.59
N PRO A 165 18.04 40.15 24.81
CA PRO A 165 18.41 39.27 25.93
C PRO A 165 18.06 37.81 25.67
N ARG A 166 17.09 37.54 24.78
CA ARG A 166 16.69 36.19 24.35
C ARG A 166 17.55 35.64 23.22
N LEU A 167 18.21 36.50 22.44
CA LEU A 167 19.21 36.10 21.46
C LEU A 167 20.55 35.86 22.16
N GLU A 168 21.01 36.77 23.02
CA GLU A 168 22.24 36.60 23.81
C GLU A 168 22.22 35.30 24.61
N THR A 169 21.29 35.14 25.57
CA THR A 169 21.18 33.93 26.41
C THR A 169 21.14 32.63 25.62
N ARG A 170 20.56 32.65 24.41
CA ARG A 170 20.35 31.47 23.55
C ARG A 170 21.49 31.23 22.57
N MET A 171 22.27 32.25 22.24
CA MET A 171 23.52 32.12 21.48
C MET A 171 24.67 31.73 22.41
N GLU A 172 24.79 32.36 23.60
CA GLU A 172 25.79 32.02 24.61
C GLU A 172 25.67 30.55 25.02
N SER A 173 24.51 30.10 25.52
CA SER A 173 24.33 28.70 25.93
C SER A 173 24.53 27.68 24.80
N HIS A 174 24.31 28.07 23.54
CA HIS A 174 24.61 27.20 22.38
C HIS A 174 26.11 27.18 22.06
N ILE A 175 26.81 28.31 22.17
CA ILE A 175 28.26 28.41 21.96
C ILE A 175 29.01 27.70 23.09
N GLU A 176 28.60 27.86 24.35
CA GLU A 176 29.14 27.14 25.51
C GLU A 176 29.00 25.62 25.32
N THR A 177 27.80 25.12 25.02
CA THR A 177 27.62 23.66 24.79
C THR A 177 28.32 23.12 23.54
N GLN A 178 28.63 23.97 22.54
CA GLN A 178 29.53 23.60 21.44
C GLN A 178 31.00 23.52 21.91
N ILE A 179 31.44 24.46 22.75
CA ILE A 179 32.80 24.51 23.32
C ILE A 179 33.02 23.30 24.25
N ASP A 180 32.14 23.03 25.21
CA ASP A 180 32.21 21.86 26.10
C ASP A 180 32.34 20.54 25.31
N SER A 181 31.56 20.42 24.23
CA SER A 181 31.57 19.27 23.32
C SER A 181 32.88 19.14 22.52
N ILE A 182 33.53 20.26 22.21
CA ILE A 182 34.86 20.28 21.58
C ILE A 182 35.95 19.97 22.59
N GLU A 183 35.91 20.52 23.80
CA GLU A 183 36.90 20.26 24.86
C GLU A 183 36.88 18.79 25.28
N ALA A 184 35.72 18.20 25.56
CA ALA A 184 35.61 16.76 25.88
C ALA A 184 36.12 15.86 24.74
N ARG A 185 35.98 16.29 23.48
CA ARG A 185 36.54 15.61 22.30
C ARG A 185 38.05 15.83 22.14
N MET A 186 38.61 16.91 22.67
CA MET A 186 40.06 17.14 22.73
C MET A 186 40.71 16.38 23.88
N GLU A 187 40.11 16.35 25.08
CA GLU A 187 40.60 15.56 26.22
C GLU A 187 40.70 14.07 25.86
N THR A 188 39.63 13.49 25.30
CA THR A 188 39.65 12.08 24.84
C THR A 188 40.65 11.81 23.71
N HIS A 189 41.02 12.82 22.91
CA HIS A 189 42.13 12.72 21.93
C HIS A 189 43.52 12.83 22.59
N VAL A 190 43.65 13.62 23.66
CA VAL A 190 44.89 13.75 24.43
C VAL A 190 45.16 12.50 25.27
N GLU A 191 44.15 11.93 25.91
CA GLU A 191 44.28 10.68 26.67
C GLU A 191 44.71 9.50 25.77
N SER A 192 44.03 9.30 24.63
CA SER A 192 44.43 8.27 23.66
C SER A 192 45.84 8.52 23.10
N SER A 193 46.22 9.77 22.87
CA SER A 193 47.60 10.15 22.47
C SER A 193 48.66 9.93 23.56
N GLN A 194 48.28 9.85 24.85
CA GLN A 194 49.19 9.51 25.94
C GLN A 194 49.37 8.01 26.12
N VAL A 195 48.32 7.20 25.91
CA VAL A 195 48.39 5.74 25.97
C VAL A 195 49.38 5.19 24.94
N ASP A 196 49.30 5.63 23.69
CA ASP A 196 50.23 5.21 22.63
C ASP A 196 51.70 5.60 22.91
N ARG A 197 51.94 6.66 23.69
CA ARG A 197 53.30 7.08 24.07
C ARG A 197 53.90 6.27 25.22
N GLN A 198 53.11 5.57 26.03
CA GLN A 198 53.62 4.65 27.05
C GLN A 198 53.89 3.24 26.49
N GLY A 199 53.31 2.89 25.34
CA GLY A 199 53.52 1.60 24.67
C GLY A 199 54.88 1.43 23.95
N GLN A 200 55.71 2.48 23.84
CA GLN A 200 56.94 2.46 23.03
C GLN A 200 58.27 2.63 23.81
N THR A 201 58.33 2.21 25.08
CA THR A 201 59.60 2.09 25.82
C THR A 201 59.67 0.86 26.73
N GLN A 202 59.97 -0.32 26.18
CA GLN A 202 60.82 -1.38 26.79
C GLN A 202 60.85 -2.67 25.93
N THR A 203 61.85 -2.79 25.06
CA THR A 203 62.24 -4.07 24.41
C THR A 203 63.71 -4.07 24.01
N GLU A 204 64.62 -4.04 24.99
CA GLU A 204 66.02 -4.41 24.72
C GLU A 204 66.70 -5.00 25.97
N ILE A 205 67.63 -5.94 25.72
CA ILE A 205 68.52 -6.70 26.63
C ILE A 205 68.05 -8.12 27.01
N SER A 206 69.02 -9.04 26.95
CA SER A 206 69.00 -10.48 27.20
C SER A 206 68.93 -10.81 28.71
N ASP A 207 68.69 -12.03 29.20
CA ASP A 207 69.31 -13.30 28.78
C ASP A 207 68.49 -14.55 29.16
N GLY A 208 68.94 -15.71 28.64
CA GLY A 208 68.34 -17.02 28.92
C GLY A 208 69.22 -17.93 29.78
N SER A 209 68.73 -18.34 30.96
CA SER A 209 69.27 -19.44 31.77
C SER A 209 68.10 -20.33 32.23
N VAL A 210 67.90 -21.53 31.65
CA VAL A 210 68.56 -22.82 31.96
C VAL A 210 67.86 -23.57 33.11
N GLU A 211 67.46 -24.82 32.82
CA GLU A 211 67.01 -25.87 33.78
C GLU A 211 65.68 -25.61 34.55
N ALA A 212 64.96 -26.61 35.09
CA ALA A 212 64.89 -28.06 34.82
C ALA A 212 63.54 -28.65 35.32
N CYS A 213 63.33 -29.95 35.08
CA CYS A 213 62.12 -30.71 35.39
C CYS A 213 61.74 -30.79 36.89
N SER A 214 60.43 -30.88 37.17
CA SER A 214 59.74 -32.10 37.67
C SER A 214 58.76 -31.92 38.84
N SER A 215 57.70 -32.76 38.85
CA SER A 215 56.81 -33.11 39.98
C SER A 215 56.05 -31.98 40.73
N GLY A 216 54.83 -32.18 41.24
CA GLY A 216 53.97 -33.36 41.27
C GLY A 216 52.89 -33.21 42.37
N ALA A 217 51.65 -33.58 42.10
CA ALA A 217 50.51 -33.38 43.00
C ALA A 217 50.51 -34.31 44.24
N PRO A 218 49.76 -33.93 45.30
CA PRO A 218 48.54 -34.66 45.70
C PRO A 218 47.32 -33.70 45.76
N ALA A 219 46.07 -34.05 46.13
CA ALA A 219 45.52 -35.28 46.75
C ALA A 219 44.18 -35.72 46.08
N LYS A 220 43.28 -36.43 46.80
CA LYS A 220 42.05 -37.07 46.26
C LYS A 220 40.91 -37.20 47.28
N TYR A 221 39.66 -37.00 46.85
CA TYR A 221 38.47 -37.77 47.25
C TYR A 221 37.58 -37.94 45.99
N PHE A 222 37.51 -39.13 45.37
CA PHE A 222 36.62 -40.29 45.65
C PHE A 222 35.12 -39.97 45.41
N ALA A 223 34.31 -40.75 44.66
CA ALA A 223 34.46 -42.00 43.87
C ALA A 223 33.24 -42.14 42.89
N THR A 224 32.93 -43.19 42.09
CA THR A 224 33.45 -44.56 41.80
C THR A 224 32.94 -45.06 40.42
N GLU A 225 33.56 -46.10 39.83
CA GLU A 225 32.98 -47.13 38.90
C GLU A 225 32.31 -46.75 37.54
N ASP A 226 32.02 -47.70 36.63
CA ASP A 226 33.00 -48.50 35.84
C ASP A 226 32.43 -48.96 34.46
N VAL A 227 33.29 -49.58 33.64
CA VAL A 227 33.11 -50.13 32.27
C VAL A 227 31.73 -50.66 31.84
N SER A 228 31.25 -50.21 30.66
CA SER A 228 30.81 -51.12 29.55
C SER A 228 30.62 -50.36 28.22
N THR A 229 30.68 -51.09 27.09
CA THR A 229 30.66 -50.54 25.72
C THR A 229 29.50 -51.07 24.88
N LEU A 230 29.05 -50.23 23.91
CA LEU A 230 28.23 -50.49 22.70
C LEU A 230 26.75 -50.05 22.74
N LEU A 231 26.45 -49.06 21.86
CA LEU A 231 25.14 -48.64 21.33
C LEU A 231 24.20 -47.96 22.38
N ASP A 232 23.37 -46.96 22.04
CA ASP A 232 22.94 -46.44 20.74
C ASP A 232 22.56 -44.93 20.80
N LYS A 233 22.57 -44.23 19.65
CA LYS A 233 22.00 -42.89 19.35
C LYS A 233 22.06 -41.75 20.41
N LYS A 234 22.88 -40.71 20.14
CA LYS A 234 22.40 -39.30 20.13
C LYS A 234 23.31 -38.31 19.36
N LYS A 235 22.66 -37.51 18.50
CA LYS A 235 23.06 -36.18 17.95
C LYS A 235 24.50 -35.99 17.41
N ILE A 236 24.81 -36.60 16.26
CA ILE A 236 25.73 -35.96 15.28
C ILE A 236 24.95 -34.86 14.54
N LYS A 237 25.43 -33.61 14.57
CA LYS A 237 24.86 -32.49 13.77
C LYS A 237 25.88 -32.04 12.71
N VAL A 238 25.74 -32.58 11.50
CA VAL A 238 26.72 -32.44 10.41
C VAL A 238 26.76 -31.01 9.87
N GLN A 239 27.96 -30.42 9.77
CA GLN A 239 28.20 -29.19 9.01
C GLN A 239 27.86 -29.40 7.51
N ARG A 240 26.86 -28.68 7.00
CA ARG A 240 26.56 -28.66 5.55
C ARG A 240 27.59 -27.81 4.79
N ARG A 241 28.74 -28.39 4.45
CA ARG A 241 29.63 -27.82 3.42
C ARG A 241 28.83 -27.59 2.13
N ARG A 242 28.85 -26.37 1.59
CA ARG A 242 28.23 -26.05 0.29
C ARG A 242 28.99 -26.80 -0.82
N LEU A 243 28.28 -27.52 -1.70
CA LEU A 243 28.89 -28.07 -2.92
C LEU A 243 29.35 -26.93 -3.83
N SER A 244 30.59 -27.03 -4.33
CA SER A 244 31.16 -26.12 -5.33
C SER A 244 30.37 -26.20 -6.65
N PRO A 245 30.41 -25.16 -7.51
CA PRO A 245 29.73 -25.17 -8.81
C PRO A 245 30.09 -26.39 -9.65
N SER A 246 31.38 -26.71 -9.77
CA SER A 246 31.90 -27.88 -10.49
C SER A 246 31.29 -29.22 -10.07
N HIS A 247 31.06 -29.45 -8.77
CA HIS A 247 30.39 -30.67 -8.30
C HIS A 247 28.88 -30.67 -8.62
N ARG A 248 28.23 -29.50 -8.74
CA ARG A 248 26.82 -29.41 -9.14
C ARG A 248 26.66 -29.70 -10.63
N GLU A 249 27.53 -29.14 -11.47
CA GLU A 249 27.55 -29.39 -12.91
C GLU A 249 27.79 -30.88 -13.20
N MET A 250 28.78 -31.50 -12.54
CA MET A 250 28.99 -32.95 -12.65
C MET A 250 27.78 -33.78 -12.19
N ILE A 251 27.08 -33.37 -11.12
CA ILE A 251 25.81 -34.02 -10.72
C ILE A 251 24.73 -33.89 -11.82
N ILE A 252 24.64 -32.73 -12.48
CA ILE A 252 23.67 -32.49 -13.54
C ILE A 252 24.03 -33.32 -14.78
N ASP A 253 25.27 -33.28 -15.24
CA ASP A 253 25.73 -34.01 -16.43
C ASP A 253 25.51 -35.54 -16.27
N LEU A 254 25.94 -36.11 -15.15
CA LEU A 254 25.76 -37.54 -14.85
C LEU A 254 24.28 -37.96 -14.77
N VAL A 255 23.37 -37.09 -14.29
CA VAL A 255 21.94 -37.41 -14.13
C VAL A 255 21.11 -37.16 -15.38
N PHE A 256 21.43 -36.14 -16.18
CA PHE A 256 20.61 -35.73 -17.34
C PHE A 256 21.18 -36.21 -18.67
N ASN A 257 22.51 -36.16 -18.86
CA ASN A 257 23.15 -36.53 -20.11
C ASN A 257 23.54 -38.02 -20.10
N GLU A 258 24.27 -38.48 -19.07
CA GLU A 258 24.55 -39.92 -18.89
C GLU A 258 23.36 -40.73 -18.33
N LYS A 259 22.28 -40.07 -17.90
CA LYS A 259 21.02 -40.67 -17.41
C LYS A 259 21.16 -41.58 -16.18
N LYS A 260 22.27 -41.51 -15.44
CA LYS A 260 22.47 -42.28 -14.19
C LYS A 260 21.46 -41.85 -13.14
N THR A 261 20.96 -42.77 -12.32
CA THR A 261 20.04 -42.40 -11.23
C THR A 261 20.77 -41.61 -10.15
N SER A 262 20.05 -40.75 -9.43
CA SER A 262 20.62 -39.98 -8.32
C SER A 262 21.24 -40.85 -7.21
N ARG A 263 20.91 -42.15 -7.15
CA ARG A 263 21.51 -43.12 -6.21
C ARG A 263 22.85 -43.66 -6.71
N GLU A 264 23.01 -43.83 -8.01
CA GLU A 264 24.27 -44.23 -8.64
C GLU A 264 25.26 -43.06 -8.64
N VAL A 265 24.80 -41.85 -9.00
CA VAL A 265 25.62 -40.63 -8.94
C VAL A 265 26.08 -40.33 -7.52
N ALA A 266 25.20 -40.48 -6.52
CA ALA A 266 25.56 -40.40 -5.10
C ALA A 266 26.66 -41.40 -4.70
N ARG A 267 26.55 -42.66 -5.14
CA ARG A 267 27.54 -43.70 -4.85
C ARG A 267 28.86 -43.46 -5.60
N TYR A 268 28.80 -42.96 -6.84
CA TYR A 268 29.96 -42.65 -7.68
C TYR A 268 30.78 -41.47 -7.14
N MET A 269 30.11 -40.41 -6.67
CA MET A 269 30.75 -39.20 -6.15
C MET A 269 31.01 -39.22 -4.64
N GLY A 270 30.65 -40.29 -3.92
CA GLY A 270 30.78 -40.37 -2.46
C GLY A 270 29.86 -39.42 -1.68
N LEU A 271 28.77 -38.95 -2.31
CA LEU A 271 27.88 -37.91 -1.76
C LEU A 271 26.57 -38.50 -1.20
N PRO A 272 25.93 -37.86 -0.20
CA PRO A 272 24.58 -38.24 0.22
C PRO A 272 23.56 -38.09 -0.92
N GLN A 273 22.73 -39.11 -1.13
CA GLN A 273 21.72 -39.11 -2.21
C GLN A 273 20.73 -37.94 -2.09
N SER A 274 20.43 -37.48 -0.87
CA SER A 274 19.62 -36.28 -0.63
C SER A 274 20.25 -35.01 -1.22
N THR A 275 21.57 -34.88 -1.16
CA THR A 275 22.30 -33.73 -1.73
C THR A 275 22.26 -33.76 -3.26
N VAL A 276 22.52 -34.92 -3.87
CA VAL A 276 22.39 -35.12 -5.33
C VAL A 276 20.96 -34.82 -5.80
N MET A 277 19.95 -35.33 -5.07
CA MET A 277 18.54 -35.04 -5.34
C MET A 277 18.22 -33.54 -5.24
N SER A 278 18.79 -32.82 -4.26
CA SER A 278 18.53 -31.38 -4.12
C SER A 278 19.07 -30.56 -5.29
N VAL A 279 20.26 -30.87 -5.81
CA VAL A 279 20.83 -30.20 -7.01
C VAL A 279 19.95 -30.50 -8.23
N VAL A 280 19.59 -31.77 -8.45
CA VAL A 280 18.72 -32.21 -9.55
C VAL A 280 17.33 -31.58 -9.48
N GLN A 281 16.80 -31.31 -8.28
CA GLN A 281 15.48 -30.71 -8.07
C GLN A 281 15.49 -29.19 -8.25
N VAL A 282 16.57 -28.51 -7.85
CA VAL A 282 16.81 -27.08 -8.14
C VAL A 282 16.92 -26.87 -9.65
N PHE A 283 17.80 -27.63 -10.33
CA PHE A 283 17.98 -27.56 -11.78
C PHE A 283 16.67 -27.81 -12.57
N LYS A 284 15.84 -28.78 -12.14
CA LYS A 284 14.50 -29.03 -12.72
C LYS A 284 13.51 -27.89 -12.51
N LYS A 285 13.60 -27.16 -11.40
CA LYS A 285 12.75 -25.99 -11.11
C LYS A 285 13.14 -24.82 -12.03
N GLU A 286 14.43 -24.52 -12.10
CA GLU A 286 15.01 -23.45 -12.92
C GLU A 286 14.72 -23.68 -14.41
N HIS A 287 15.06 -24.85 -14.94
CA HIS A 287 14.91 -25.20 -16.36
C HIS A 287 13.51 -25.72 -16.71
N ARG A 288 12.53 -25.58 -15.79
CA ARG A 288 11.11 -25.98 -15.95
C ARG A 288 10.88 -27.42 -16.46
N ILE A 289 11.80 -28.36 -16.22
CA ILE A 289 11.73 -29.74 -16.73
C ILE A 289 10.73 -30.58 -15.92
N HIS A 290 9.47 -30.57 -16.34
CA HIS A 290 8.37 -31.27 -15.67
C HIS A 290 8.36 -32.79 -15.94
N LYS A 291 7.96 -33.58 -14.94
CA LYS A 291 7.87 -35.05 -15.04
C LYS A 291 6.82 -35.49 -16.07
N LYS A 292 7.22 -36.33 -17.03
CA LYS A 292 6.31 -37.35 -17.60
C LYS A 292 6.12 -38.47 -16.56
N THR A 293 4.88 -38.80 -16.24
CA THR A 293 4.49 -40.09 -15.63
C THR A 293 3.15 -40.53 -16.21
N ALA A 294 2.98 -41.83 -16.44
CA ALA A 294 1.83 -42.35 -17.17
C ALA A 294 0.54 -42.39 -16.32
N THR A 295 -0.48 -41.65 -16.75
CA THR A 295 -1.93 -41.97 -16.63
C THR A 295 -2.71 -40.89 -17.40
N GLY A 296 -3.37 -41.25 -18.50
CA GLY A 296 -3.95 -40.28 -19.43
C GLY A 296 -5.13 -39.49 -18.83
N ARG A 297 -4.89 -38.22 -18.45
CA ARG A 297 -5.93 -37.21 -18.24
C ARG A 297 -5.56 -35.91 -18.97
N LYS A 298 -6.61 -35.14 -19.30
CA LYS A 298 -6.61 -34.13 -20.37
C LYS A 298 -5.50 -33.08 -20.20
N ARG A 299 -4.80 -32.77 -21.29
CA ARG A 299 -4.09 -31.50 -21.44
C ARG A 299 -5.08 -30.36 -21.17
N ARG A 300 -4.72 -29.45 -20.26
CA ARG A 300 -5.44 -28.18 -20.08
C ARG A 300 -4.99 -27.25 -21.20
N LEU A 301 -5.94 -26.53 -21.81
CA LEU A 301 -5.64 -25.54 -22.82
C LEU A 301 -4.79 -24.42 -22.20
N THR A 302 -3.84 -23.87 -22.97
CA THR A 302 -3.17 -22.62 -22.63
C THR A 302 -4.08 -21.43 -22.92
N THR A 303 -3.84 -20.26 -22.33
CA THR A 303 -4.70 -19.07 -22.55
C THR A 303 -4.82 -18.70 -24.02
N ALA A 304 -3.74 -18.80 -24.81
CA ALA A 304 -3.76 -18.58 -26.26
C ALA A 304 -4.63 -19.60 -27.02
N GLN A 305 -4.65 -20.86 -26.58
CA GLN A 305 -5.52 -21.89 -27.15
C GLN A 305 -6.98 -21.75 -26.70
N GLU A 306 -7.23 -21.19 -25.51
CA GLU A 306 -8.58 -20.81 -25.07
C GLU A 306 -9.10 -19.60 -25.86
N PHE A 307 -8.22 -18.64 -26.19
CA PHE A 307 -8.51 -17.47 -27.02
C PHE A 307 -8.81 -17.84 -28.48
N GLN A 308 -7.96 -18.63 -29.15
CA GLN A 308 -8.21 -19.06 -30.53
C GLN A 308 -9.48 -19.90 -30.69
N LEU A 309 -9.88 -20.68 -29.66
CA LEU A 309 -11.17 -21.37 -29.67
C LEU A 309 -12.36 -20.39 -29.62
N PHE A 310 -12.18 -19.20 -29.02
CA PHE A 310 -13.16 -18.14 -29.01
C PHE A 310 -13.19 -17.41 -30.36
N GLU A 311 -12.03 -17.01 -30.92
CA GLU A 311 -11.95 -16.39 -32.26
C GLU A 311 -12.62 -17.24 -33.35
N MET A 312 -12.32 -18.55 -33.40
CA MET A 312 -12.96 -19.48 -34.34
C MET A 312 -14.49 -19.52 -34.22
N SER A 313 -15.05 -19.16 -33.06
CA SER A 313 -16.51 -19.10 -32.85
C SER A 313 -17.14 -17.77 -33.31
N GLN A 314 -16.33 -16.74 -33.55
CA GLN A 314 -16.77 -15.41 -34.00
C GLN A 314 -16.55 -15.18 -35.51
N GLU A 315 -15.73 -16.01 -36.19
CA GLU A 315 -15.45 -15.85 -37.63
C GLU A 315 -16.69 -15.82 -38.54
N ARG A 316 -17.75 -16.57 -38.20
CA ARG A 316 -19.00 -16.68 -38.98
C ARG A 316 -20.19 -17.02 -38.08
N ASP A 317 -21.32 -16.36 -38.30
CA ASP A 317 -22.54 -16.46 -37.48
C ASP A 317 -23.03 -17.87 -37.12
N ASN A 318 -22.87 -18.83 -38.05
CA ASN A 318 -23.46 -20.17 -37.99
C ASN A 318 -22.44 -21.32 -37.90
N ILE A 319 -21.19 -21.06 -37.49
CA ILE A 319 -20.16 -22.11 -37.40
C ILE A 319 -20.49 -23.17 -36.34
N SER A 320 -20.34 -24.46 -36.67
CA SER A 320 -20.73 -25.55 -35.77
C SER A 320 -19.65 -25.93 -34.76
N VAL A 321 -20.04 -26.44 -33.58
CA VAL A 321 -19.06 -26.88 -32.55
C VAL A 321 -18.29 -28.15 -32.96
N ASP A 322 -18.77 -28.92 -33.93
CA ASP A 322 -17.99 -29.99 -34.56
C ASP A 322 -16.95 -29.47 -35.56
N GLU A 323 -17.25 -28.38 -36.25
CA GLU A 323 -16.36 -27.68 -37.16
C GLU A 323 -15.25 -26.93 -36.40
N ILE A 324 -15.59 -26.17 -35.34
CA ILE A 324 -14.62 -25.59 -34.39
C ILE A 324 -13.72 -26.70 -33.83
N ARG A 325 -14.30 -27.84 -33.40
CA ARG A 325 -13.54 -29.00 -32.91
C ARG A 325 -12.57 -29.56 -33.96
N THR A 326 -12.97 -29.57 -35.22
CA THR A 326 -12.16 -30.10 -36.32
C THR A 326 -11.02 -29.14 -36.67
N ARG A 327 -11.31 -27.84 -36.83
CA ARG A 327 -10.31 -26.80 -37.12
C ARG A 327 -9.30 -26.64 -35.99
N PHE A 328 -9.74 -26.71 -34.73
CA PHE A 328 -8.83 -26.71 -33.58
C PHE A 328 -7.88 -27.92 -33.59
N LEU A 329 -8.36 -29.12 -33.96
CA LEU A 329 -7.51 -30.32 -34.03
C LEU A 329 -6.62 -30.38 -35.29
N GLN A 330 -6.89 -29.57 -36.32
CA GLN A 330 -5.98 -29.33 -37.44
C GLN A 330 -4.82 -28.42 -37.06
N LEU A 331 -5.07 -27.38 -36.25
CA LEU A 331 -4.06 -26.45 -35.74
C LEU A 331 -3.25 -27.03 -34.56
N TYR A 332 -3.89 -27.86 -33.73
CA TYR A 332 -3.31 -28.50 -32.54
C TYR A 332 -3.46 -30.04 -32.58
N PRO A 333 -2.86 -30.72 -33.56
CA PRO A 333 -3.00 -32.17 -33.73
C PRO A 333 -2.45 -32.96 -32.53
N GLU A 334 -1.55 -32.38 -31.74
CA GLU A 334 -1.00 -32.99 -30.53
C GLU A 334 -2.02 -33.15 -29.39
N PHE A 335 -3.21 -32.56 -29.49
CA PHE A 335 -4.31 -32.85 -28.56
C PHE A 335 -5.02 -34.17 -28.87
N GLY A 336 -5.03 -34.62 -30.13
CA GLY A 336 -5.66 -35.86 -30.61
C GLY A 336 -7.20 -35.90 -30.53
N HIS A 337 -7.80 -35.39 -29.46
CA HIS A 337 -9.24 -35.22 -29.29
C HIS A 337 -9.57 -34.18 -28.22
N ILE A 338 -10.34 -33.15 -28.58
CA ILE A 338 -10.99 -32.22 -27.66
C ILE A 338 -12.48 -32.54 -27.53
N SER A 339 -12.99 -32.63 -26.30
CA SER A 339 -14.42 -32.88 -26.03
C SER A 339 -15.24 -31.61 -26.19
N LYS A 340 -16.44 -31.70 -26.82
CA LYS A 340 -17.39 -30.57 -26.96
C LYS A 340 -17.62 -29.79 -25.66
N THR A 341 -17.76 -30.47 -24.52
CA THR A 341 -17.92 -29.87 -23.18
C THR A 341 -16.73 -29.00 -22.73
N THR A 342 -15.54 -29.21 -23.29
CA THR A 342 -14.38 -28.32 -23.06
C THR A 342 -14.55 -27.04 -23.88
N ILE A 343 -14.88 -27.16 -25.17
CA ILE A 343 -15.12 -26.01 -26.06
C ILE A 343 -16.25 -25.14 -25.47
N TYR A 344 -17.41 -25.72 -25.17
CA TYR A 344 -18.53 -24.98 -24.56
C TYR A 344 -18.14 -24.23 -23.27
N ARG A 345 -17.35 -24.84 -22.37
CA ARG A 345 -16.90 -24.16 -21.14
C ARG A 345 -15.83 -23.10 -21.37
N THR A 346 -15.08 -23.19 -22.46
CA THR A 346 -14.10 -22.19 -22.86
C THR A 346 -14.82 -20.97 -23.41
N LEU A 347 -15.79 -21.19 -24.31
CA LEU A 347 -16.69 -20.14 -24.81
C LEU A 347 -17.53 -19.50 -23.70
N GLU A 348 -18.05 -20.29 -22.75
CA GLU A 348 -18.78 -19.79 -21.57
C GLU A 348 -17.89 -18.95 -20.64
N ARG A 349 -16.58 -19.22 -20.56
CA ARG A 349 -15.63 -18.40 -19.81
C ARG A 349 -15.28 -17.11 -20.56
N GLY A 350 -15.11 -17.16 -21.89
CA GLY A 350 -14.96 -15.96 -22.73
C GLY A 350 -16.14 -15.02 -22.55
N LYS A 351 -17.37 -15.53 -22.73
CA LYS A 351 -18.63 -14.78 -22.53
C LYS A 351 -18.86 -14.26 -21.09
N LYS A 352 -18.05 -14.68 -20.10
CA LYS A 352 -18.12 -14.18 -18.72
C LYS A 352 -17.02 -13.16 -18.39
N GLY A 353 -16.28 -12.66 -19.39
CA GLY A 353 -15.12 -11.81 -19.19
C GLY A 353 -13.91 -12.54 -18.56
N LEU A 354 -14.03 -13.84 -18.23
CA LEU A 354 -13.00 -14.64 -17.54
C LEU A 354 -11.83 -15.08 -18.47
N ILE A 355 -11.75 -14.46 -19.66
CA ILE A 355 -10.65 -14.52 -20.63
C ILE A 355 -10.33 -13.08 -21.16
N GLY A 356 -10.99 -12.03 -20.65
CA GLY A 356 -10.74 -10.63 -21.02
C GLY A 356 -11.32 -10.22 -22.38
N MET A 357 -12.61 -10.49 -22.64
CA MET A 357 -13.30 -10.18 -23.91
C MET A 357 -14.77 -9.81 -23.68
N ASP A 358 -15.34 -9.02 -24.59
CA ASP A 358 -16.72 -8.52 -24.53
C ASP A 358 -17.81 -9.60 -24.74
N SER A 359 -19.04 -9.27 -24.32
CA SER A 359 -20.18 -10.21 -24.35
C SER A 359 -20.90 -10.25 -25.70
N PRO A 360 -20.99 -11.41 -26.39
CA PRO A 360 -21.68 -11.52 -27.66
C PRO A 360 -23.22 -11.54 -27.51
N PRO A 361 -23.98 -11.11 -28.53
CA PRO A 361 -25.42 -10.81 -28.44
C PRO A 361 -26.31 -12.02 -28.09
N GLU A 362 -27.53 -11.70 -27.65
CA GLU A 362 -28.35 -12.59 -26.83
C GLU A 362 -28.90 -13.83 -27.55
N ARG A 363 -29.02 -13.79 -28.89
CA ARG A 363 -29.59 -14.88 -29.71
C ARG A 363 -28.93 -16.26 -29.51
N TYR A 364 -27.66 -16.30 -29.11
CA TYR A 364 -26.95 -17.55 -28.82
C TYR A 364 -27.43 -18.28 -27.54
N LEU A 365 -28.32 -17.68 -26.74
CA LEU A 365 -28.80 -18.30 -25.50
C LEU A 365 -29.87 -19.37 -25.70
N GLU A 366 -30.59 -19.42 -26.83
CA GLU A 366 -31.67 -20.38 -27.05
C GLU A 366 -31.22 -21.86 -26.97
N PRO A 367 -30.21 -22.32 -27.74
CA PRO A 367 -29.70 -23.70 -27.60
C PRO A 367 -29.04 -23.96 -26.23
N ILE A 368 -28.50 -22.92 -25.59
CA ILE A 368 -27.77 -23.02 -24.32
C ILE A 368 -28.75 -23.23 -23.15
N LYS A 369 -29.89 -22.53 -23.11
CA LYS A 369 -30.97 -22.77 -22.14
C LYS A 369 -31.40 -24.24 -22.16
N HIS A 370 -31.59 -24.80 -23.35
CA HIS A 370 -32.09 -26.17 -23.55
C HIS A 370 -31.13 -27.26 -23.02
N TYR A 371 -29.82 -27.02 -23.00
CA TYR A 371 -28.82 -27.92 -22.40
C TYR A 371 -28.56 -27.66 -20.91
N LEU A 372 -28.61 -26.39 -20.46
CA LEU A 372 -28.36 -26.03 -19.06
C LEU A 372 -29.55 -26.31 -18.13
N LEU A 373 -30.78 -26.47 -18.66
CA LEU A 373 -31.93 -26.97 -17.90
C LEU A 373 -31.72 -28.38 -17.32
N TRP A 374 -30.75 -29.15 -17.82
CA TRP A 374 -30.37 -30.46 -17.28
C TRP A 374 -29.28 -30.41 -16.20
N ALA A 375 -28.90 -29.23 -15.71
CA ALA A 375 -27.94 -29.04 -14.62
C ALA A 375 -28.66 -28.56 -13.33
N PRO A 376 -28.64 -29.34 -12.22
CA PRO A 376 -29.40 -29.00 -11.02
C PRO A 376 -28.82 -27.77 -10.30
N LYS A 377 -29.61 -26.70 -10.23
CA LYS A 377 -29.33 -25.50 -9.42
C LYS A 377 -29.66 -25.79 -7.94
N LYS A 378 -28.76 -25.42 -7.03
CA LYS A 378 -29.09 -25.34 -5.59
C LYS A 378 -29.83 -24.04 -5.31
N ARG A 379 -30.93 -24.10 -4.54
CA ARG A 379 -31.48 -22.94 -3.82
C ARG A 379 -31.19 -23.10 -2.33
N GLY A 380 -30.87 -22.01 -1.64
CA GLY A 380 -30.92 -21.96 -0.18
C GLY A 380 -32.37 -21.88 0.32
N ARG A 381 -32.58 -22.14 1.61
CA ARG A 381 -33.84 -21.81 2.32
C ARG A 381 -33.57 -20.69 3.34
N PRO A 382 -34.46 -19.69 3.47
CA PRO A 382 -34.33 -18.60 4.43
C PRO A 382 -35.01 -18.89 5.78
N LYS A 383 -34.70 -18.05 6.77
CA LYS A 383 -35.59 -17.63 7.89
C LYS A 383 -35.38 -16.11 8.05
N VAL A 384 -36.40 -15.25 7.92
CA VAL A 384 -37.63 -15.05 8.75
C VAL A 384 -37.31 -14.27 10.04
N GLY A 385 -37.93 -13.11 10.30
CA GLY A 385 -38.93 -12.39 9.50
C GLY A 385 -39.49 -11.12 10.17
N SER A 386 -40.67 -10.65 9.71
CA SER A 386 -41.43 -9.44 10.11
C SER A 386 -40.76 -8.07 9.89
N SER A 387 -41.46 -7.01 9.46
CA SER A 387 -42.82 -6.91 8.84
C SER A 387 -43.09 -5.50 8.31
N GLU A 388 -43.68 -5.39 7.11
CA GLU A 388 -44.60 -4.30 6.65
C GLU A 388 -44.04 -2.86 6.56
N THR A 389 -44.61 -1.90 5.80
CA THR A 389 -45.72 -1.91 4.82
C THR A 389 -45.50 -0.83 3.73
N THR A 390 -45.99 -1.04 2.50
CA THR A 390 -46.95 -0.16 1.78
C THR A 390 -47.32 -0.73 0.40
N ASN A 391 -48.48 -0.30 -0.15
CA ASN A 391 -49.08 -0.82 -1.41
C ASN A 391 -48.54 -0.07 -2.65
N SER A 392 -48.63 -0.57 -3.89
CA SER A 392 -49.87 -0.71 -4.70
C SER A 392 -49.55 -1.32 -6.09
N GLN A 393 -50.47 -1.79 -6.96
CA GLN A 393 -51.90 -2.19 -6.91
C GLN A 393 -52.31 -2.71 -8.33
N LEU A 394 -53.54 -3.21 -8.50
CA LEU A 394 -54.24 -3.56 -9.78
C LEU A 394 -53.80 -4.87 -10.49
N LEU A 395 -54.65 -5.56 -11.26
CA LEU A 395 -56.07 -5.97 -11.09
C LEU A 395 -56.43 -6.98 -12.22
N LEU A 396 -57.57 -7.71 -12.09
CA LEU A 396 -58.31 -8.46 -13.15
C LEU A 396 -57.59 -9.71 -13.76
N GLU A 397 -58.27 -10.80 -14.19
CA GLU A 397 -59.61 -11.36 -13.88
C GLU A 397 -59.69 -12.82 -14.43
N GLY A 398 -60.70 -13.60 -14.04
CA GLY A 398 -61.38 -14.51 -15.00
C GLY A 398 -61.20 -16.04 -14.92
N LEU A 399 -62.24 -16.70 -14.39
CA LEU A 399 -62.85 -17.97 -14.86
C LEU A 399 -62.20 -19.35 -14.61
N GLU A 400 -62.97 -20.16 -13.88
CA GLU A 400 -62.94 -21.64 -13.75
C GLU A 400 -63.96 -22.28 -14.74
N PRO A 401 -64.04 -23.62 -14.97
CA PRO A 401 -64.71 -24.51 -13.99
C PRO A 401 -64.29 -26.02 -13.92
N ASN A 402 -64.52 -26.61 -12.74
CA ASN A 402 -65.02 -27.99 -12.43
C ASN A 402 -65.03 -29.15 -13.46
N VAL A 403 -64.68 -30.37 -13.01
CA VAL A 403 -65.60 -31.50 -12.67
C VAL A 403 -64.81 -32.76 -12.23
N SER A 404 -65.39 -33.57 -11.33
CA SER A 404 -64.85 -34.82 -10.74
C SER A 404 -65.70 -36.06 -11.08
N ILE A 405 -65.16 -37.31 -10.97
CA ILE A 405 -65.88 -38.54 -10.47
C ILE A 405 -64.98 -39.82 -10.40
N MET A 406 -64.95 -40.44 -9.21
CA MET A 406 -64.95 -41.87 -8.76
C MET A 406 -64.31 -43.06 -9.55
N GLU A 407 -63.48 -43.86 -8.84
CA GLU A 407 -63.67 -45.28 -8.35
C GLU A 407 -64.50 -46.31 -9.20
N GLU A 408 -64.32 -47.65 -9.17
CA GLU A 408 -63.42 -48.58 -8.43
C GLU A 408 -63.30 -49.99 -9.10
N SER A 409 -62.45 -50.90 -8.54
CA SER A 409 -62.37 -52.38 -8.80
C SER A 409 -61.92 -52.85 -10.22
N GLY A 410 -61.46 -54.08 -10.49
CA GLY A 410 -61.25 -55.33 -9.72
C GLY A 410 -60.26 -56.29 -10.43
N PRO A 411 -59.99 -57.52 -9.94
CA PRO A 411 -58.71 -58.24 -10.21
C PRO A 411 -58.76 -59.45 -11.18
N ILE A 412 -57.57 -59.89 -11.63
CA ILE A 412 -57.22 -61.24 -12.12
C ILE A 412 -55.72 -61.50 -11.84
N ASP A 413 -55.32 -62.75 -11.62
CA ASP A 413 -53.95 -63.19 -11.27
C ASP A 413 -53.48 -64.38 -12.15
N THR A 414 -52.21 -64.76 -11.99
CA THR A 414 -51.53 -66.02 -12.35
C THR A 414 -50.74 -66.11 -13.67
N SER A 415 -49.42 -66.23 -13.48
CA SER A 415 -48.45 -67.11 -14.18
C SER A 415 -48.22 -66.99 -15.70
N ALA A 416 -47.15 -66.27 -16.02
CA ALA A 416 -45.96 -66.80 -16.72
C ALA A 416 -46.10 -67.44 -18.12
N VAL A 417 -45.79 -66.64 -19.15
CA VAL A 417 -44.93 -67.08 -20.26
C VAL A 417 -43.68 -66.19 -20.28
N ASP A 418 -42.54 -66.78 -20.64
CA ASP A 418 -41.18 -66.27 -20.44
C ASP A 418 -40.69 -65.34 -21.58
N LYS A 419 -39.63 -64.57 -21.27
CA LYS A 419 -38.68 -63.82 -22.14
C LYS A 419 -38.98 -62.37 -22.54
N ASP A 420 -37.95 -61.56 -22.26
CA ASP A 420 -37.62 -60.21 -22.72
C ASP A 420 -38.64 -59.07 -22.51
N ILE A 421 -38.10 -57.86 -22.30
CA ILE A 421 -38.74 -56.64 -21.76
C ILE A 421 -38.77 -56.63 -20.20
N SER A 422 -38.21 -55.64 -19.49
CA SER A 422 -37.79 -54.29 -19.88
C SER A 422 -36.44 -53.86 -19.27
N ARG A 423 -35.46 -53.53 -20.10
CA ARG A 423 -34.36 -52.60 -19.75
C ARG A 423 -34.81 -51.14 -19.94
N GLN A 424 -35.90 -50.74 -19.28
CA GLN A 424 -36.28 -49.32 -19.20
C GLN A 424 -36.13 -48.82 -17.76
N ARG A 425 -35.25 -47.82 -17.58
CA ARG A 425 -35.19 -47.06 -16.33
C ARG A 425 -36.40 -46.12 -16.30
N ARG A 426 -37.53 -46.56 -15.72
CA ARG A 426 -38.66 -45.67 -15.41
C ARG A 426 -38.13 -44.45 -14.67
N SER A 427 -38.40 -43.26 -15.19
CA SER A 427 -37.99 -42.00 -14.58
C SER A 427 -38.86 -41.73 -13.35
N LEU A 428 -38.29 -41.88 -12.15
CA LEU A 428 -38.95 -41.48 -10.91
C LEU A 428 -39.40 -40.02 -11.01
N SER A 429 -40.65 -39.77 -10.66
CA SER A 429 -41.25 -38.44 -10.45
C SER A 429 -40.55 -37.66 -9.34
N ILE A 430 -40.93 -36.39 -9.15
CA ILE A 430 -40.43 -35.58 -8.04
C ILE A 430 -40.91 -36.15 -6.70
N ALA A 431 -42.20 -36.47 -6.58
CA ALA A 431 -42.80 -37.04 -5.38
C ALA A 431 -42.13 -38.36 -4.96
N GLU A 432 -41.88 -39.30 -5.88
CA GLU A 432 -41.17 -40.54 -5.56
C GLU A 432 -39.74 -40.29 -5.04
N ARG A 433 -39.04 -39.27 -5.56
CA ARG A 433 -37.68 -38.92 -5.09
C ARG A 433 -37.72 -38.27 -3.71
N GLU A 434 -38.67 -37.36 -3.47
CA GLU A 434 -38.85 -36.72 -2.17
C GLU A 434 -39.30 -37.74 -1.10
N MET A 435 -40.12 -38.72 -1.48
CA MET A 435 -40.50 -39.85 -0.63
C MET A 435 -39.31 -40.75 -0.30
N ILE A 436 -38.46 -41.11 -1.29
CA ILE A 436 -37.17 -41.80 -1.04
C ILE A 436 -36.30 -41.01 -0.06
N ILE A 437 -36.21 -39.69 -0.23
CA ILE A 437 -35.40 -38.80 0.62
C ILE A 437 -35.99 -38.76 2.04
N SER A 438 -37.31 -38.61 2.19
CA SER A 438 -37.96 -38.57 3.50
C SER A 438 -37.80 -39.90 4.25
N LEU A 439 -38.11 -41.02 3.61
CA LEU A 439 -37.97 -42.36 4.21
C LEU A 439 -36.51 -42.65 4.62
N PHE A 440 -35.52 -42.20 3.82
CA PHE A 440 -34.10 -42.45 4.10
C PHE A 440 -33.49 -41.48 5.14
N PHE A 441 -33.87 -40.20 5.15
CA PHE A 441 -33.25 -39.18 5.99
C PHE A 441 -34.07 -38.77 7.22
N ASN A 442 -35.40 -38.69 7.08
CA ASN A 442 -36.29 -38.29 8.18
C ASN A 442 -36.64 -39.51 9.03
N GLU A 443 -37.09 -40.60 8.40
CA GLU A 443 -37.41 -41.86 9.08
C GLU A 443 -36.19 -42.78 9.30
N ASN A 444 -34.99 -42.38 8.84
CA ASN A 444 -33.72 -43.12 8.96
C ASN A 444 -33.72 -44.56 8.39
N ARG A 445 -34.67 -44.94 7.53
CA ARG A 445 -34.73 -46.28 6.90
C ARG A 445 -33.53 -46.51 6.00
N THR A 446 -33.04 -47.74 5.91
CA THR A 446 -31.91 -48.08 5.02
C THR A 446 -32.31 -48.10 3.55
N ILE A 447 -31.32 -48.02 2.65
CA ILE A 447 -31.53 -48.17 1.18
C ILE A 447 -32.25 -49.49 0.85
N ARG A 448 -32.10 -50.53 1.68
CA ARG A 448 -32.81 -51.80 1.51
C ARG A 448 -34.30 -51.63 1.81
N GLU A 449 -34.64 -51.15 3.00
CA GLU A 449 -36.03 -51.00 3.44
C GLU A 449 -36.81 -49.99 2.58
N VAL A 450 -36.19 -48.87 2.17
CA VAL A 450 -36.84 -47.90 1.26
C VAL A 450 -37.10 -48.50 -0.13
N ALA A 451 -36.16 -49.30 -0.64
CA ALA A 451 -36.32 -49.97 -1.92
C ALA A 451 -37.39 -51.08 -1.87
N ASP A 452 -37.42 -51.86 -0.78
CA ASP A 452 -38.40 -52.93 -0.59
C ASP A 452 -39.81 -52.37 -0.30
N PHE A 453 -39.92 -51.25 0.42
CA PHE A 453 -41.18 -50.54 0.70
C PHE A 453 -41.79 -49.83 -0.52
N MET A 454 -40.96 -49.33 -1.44
CA MET A 454 -41.42 -48.65 -2.66
C MET A 454 -41.41 -49.56 -3.91
N HIS A 455 -41.10 -50.86 -3.75
CA HIS A 455 -40.92 -51.83 -4.85
C HIS A 455 -39.93 -51.36 -5.94
N LEU A 456 -38.86 -50.67 -5.54
CA LEU A 456 -37.84 -50.11 -6.42
C LEU A 456 -36.53 -50.92 -6.37
N ALA A 457 -35.75 -50.88 -7.45
CA ALA A 457 -34.40 -51.41 -7.43
C ALA A 457 -33.50 -50.64 -6.44
N LYS A 458 -32.76 -51.37 -5.61
CA LYS A 458 -31.84 -50.82 -4.58
C LYS A 458 -30.76 -49.89 -5.16
N SER A 459 -30.38 -50.10 -6.41
CA SER A 459 -29.52 -49.19 -7.19
C SER A 459 -30.17 -47.84 -7.50
N THR A 460 -31.48 -47.79 -7.74
CA THR A 460 -32.23 -46.57 -8.03
C THR A 460 -32.35 -45.71 -6.77
N VAL A 461 -32.78 -46.31 -5.66
CA VAL A 461 -32.84 -45.66 -4.34
C VAL A 461 -31.46 -45.15 -3.92
N SER A 462 -30.41 -45.98 -4.06
CA SER A 462 -29.03 -45.54 -3.80
C SER A 462 -28.58 -44.38 -4.69
N SER A 463 -29.05 -44.31 -5.95
CA SER A 463 -28.68 -43.22 -6.86
C SER A 463 -29.32 -41.89 -6.44
N VAL A 464 -30.62 -41.90 -6.10
CA VAL A 464 -31.32 -40.70 -5.58
C VAL A 464 -30.65 -40.20 -4.30
N VAL A 465 -30.38 -41.09 -3.35
CA VAL A 465 -29.71 -40.75 -2.09
C VAL A 465 -28.29 -40.21 -2.30
N GLN A 466 -27.53 -40.70 -3.29
CA GLN A 466 -26.18 -40.17 -3.58
C GLN A 466 -26.22 -38.81 -4.28
N VAL A 467 -27.17 -38.57 -5.20
CA VAL A 467 -27.37 -37.25 -5.82
C VAL A 467 -27.73 -36.22 -4.75
N PHE A 468 -28.71 -36.52 -3.90
CA PHE A 468 -29.13 -35.63 -2.82
C PHE A 468 -27.99 -35.28 -1.84
N LYS A 469 -27.18 -36.27 -1.42
CA LYS A 469 -26.00 -36.03 -0.56
C LYS A 469 -24.97 -35.11 -1.22
N LYS A 470 -24.71 -35.28 -2.51
CA LYS A 470 -23.78 -34.45 -3.30
C LYS A 470 -24.30 -33.02 -3.44
N GLU A 471 -25.60 -32.86 -3.67
CA GLU A 471 -26.26 -31.55 -3.78
C GLU A 471 -26.32 -30.82 -2.44
N HIS A 472 -26.45 -31.52 -1.32
CA HIS A 472 -26.53 -30.90 0.01
C HIS A 472 -25.21 -30.93 0.81
N ARG A 473 -24.07 -31.24 0.16
CA ARG A 473 -22.72 -31.35 0.78
C ARG A 473 -22.63 -32.33 1.98
N ILE A 474 -23.59 -33.25 2.12
CA ILE A 474 -23.66 -34.19 3.24
C ILE A 474 -22.55 -35.24 3.09
N GLN A 475 -21.57 -35.22 4.01
CA GLN A 475 -20.44 -36.16 3.98
C GLN A 475 -20.86 -37.62 4.26
N ARG A 476 -19.97 -38.57 3.93
CA ARG A 476 -20.23 -40.01 4.00
C ARG A 476 -20.53 -40.49 5.44
N LYS A 477 -21.80 -40.81 5.73
CA LYS A 477 -22.13 -42.02 6.50
C LYS A 477 -21.95 -43.24 5.56
N THR A 478 -20.89 -44.02 5.77
CA THR A 478 -20.76 -45.39 5.21
C THR A 478 -21.40 -46.40 6.16
N SER A 479 -21.84 -47.54 5.62
CA SER A 479 -22.51 -48.60 6.36
C SER A 479 -21.53 -49.45 7.19
N THR A 480 -21.11 -48.95 8.36
CA THR A 480 -20.56 -49.75 9.48
C THR A 480 -20.30 -48.86 10.71
N GLY A 481 -21.03 -49.11 11.80
CA GLY A 481 -20.72 -48.59 13.14
C GLY A 481 -20.96 -47.08 13.40
N ARG A 482 -21.21 -46.73 14.66
CA ARG A 482 -21.10 -45.35 15.14
C ARG A 482 -19.62 -44.99 15.22
N LYS A 483 -19.18 -43.93 14.52
CA LYS A 483 -18.17 -43.04 15.09
C LYS A 483 -18.93 -41.89 15.76
N LYS A 484 -18.76 -41.70 17.08
CA LYS A 484 -19.07 -40.41 17.73
C LYS A 484 -18.30 -39.34 16.94
N LYS A 485 -18.94 -38.20 16.62
CA LYS A 485 -18.17 -37.00 16.30
C LYS A 485 -17.45 -36.62 17.59
N LEU A 486 -16.15 -36.30 17.51
CA LEU A 486 -15.46 -35.65 18.62
C LEU A 486 -16.14 -34.27 18.81
N SER A 487 -16.42 -33.89 20.06
CA SER A 487 -16.76 -32.51 20.40
C SER A 487 -15.48 -31.69 20.48
N ASP A 488 -15.64 -30.38 20.49
CA ASP A 488 -14.54 -29.43 20.37
C ASP A 488 -13.64 -29.47 21.63
N ASP A 489 -14.19 -29.83 22.80
CA ASP A 489 -13.44 -30.17 24.03
C ASP A 489 -12.43 -31.31 23.82
N HIS A 490 -12.73 -32.30 22.97
CA HIS A 490 -11.79 -33.37 22.65
C HIS A 490 -10.67 -32.92 21.70
N GLU A 491 -10.89 -31.88 20.87
CA GLU A 491 -9.81 -31.28 20.09
C GLU A 491 -8.94 -30.37 20.99
N GLN A 492 -9.53 -29.70 21.99
CA GLN A 492 -8.78 -28.95 23.01
C GLN A 492 -7.93 -29.87 23.89
N MET A 493 -8.46 -30.97 24.42
CA MET A 493 -7.65 -31.97 25.15
C MET A 493 -6.47 -32.50 24.34
N ILE A 494 -6.58 -32.55 23.00
CA ILE A 494 -5.46 -32.92 22.13
C ILE A 494 -4.44 -31.77 22.04
N MET A 495 -4.86 -30.50 21.96
CA MET A 495 -3.95 -29.35 22.09
C MET A 495 -3.17 -29.38 23.41
N ASP A 496 -3.84 -29.64 24.54
CA ASP A 496 -3.23 -29.66 25.87
C ASP A 496 -2.21 -30.80 26.02
N ILE A 497 -2.46 -31.96 25.40
CA ILE A 497 -1.51 -33.07 25.34
C ILE A 497 -0.26 -32.72 24.51
N LEU A 498 -0.41 -31.88 23.48
CA LEU A 498 0.69 -31.44 22.61
C LEU A 498 1.53 -30.33 23.26
N SER A 499 0.91 -29.39 23.98
CA SER A 499 1.61 -28.26 24.62
C SER A 499 2.61 -28.70 25.70
N GLN A 500 2.36 -29.85 26.35
CA GLN A 500 3.19 -30.38 27.43
C GLN A 500 4.57 -30.90 27.00
N LYS A 501 4.85 -31.15 25.70
CA LYS A 501 6.08 -31.81 25.24
C LYS A 501 6.33 -31.63 23.73
N GLU A 502 7.38 -30.87 23.38
CA GLU A 502 7.73 -30.55 21.97
C GLU A 502 7.83 -31.78 21.04
N ASP A 503 8.50 -32.85 21.50
CA ASP A 503 8.80 -34.08 20.74
C ASP A 503 7.79 -35.22 21.03
N ILE A 504 6.49 -34.93 21.19
CA ILE A 504 5.47 -35.98 21.41
C ILE A 504 5.01 -36.65 20.11
N THR A 505 5.01 -37.98 20.08
CA THR A 505 4.60 -38.75 18.89
C THR A 505 3.09 -38.90 18.76
N ILE A 506 2.60 -39.10 17.53
CA ILE A 506 1.19 -39.40 17.20
C ILE A 506 0.63 -40.54 18.05
N GLU A 507 1.45 -41.53 18.42
CA GLU A 507 1.01 -42.65 19.24
C GLU A 507 0.96 -42.32 20.74
N GLU A 508 1.91 -41.55 21.27
CA GLU A 508 1.83 -41.02 22.64
C GLU A 508 0.60 -40.11 22.80
N THR A 509 0.37 -39.19 21.86
CA THR A 509 -0.81 -38.30 21.85
C THR A 509 -2.10 -39.12 21.81
N ARG A 510 -2.16 -40.16 20.95
CA ARG A 510 -3.32 -41.07 20.86
C ARG A 510 -3.56 -41.84 22.16
N ASN A 511 -2.50 -42.35 22.78
CA ASN A 511 -2.60 -43.19 23.97
C ASN A 511 -2.95 -42.35 25.21
N ARG A 512 -2.35 -41.16 25.37
CA ARG A 512 -2.74 -40.18 26.40
C ARG A 512 -4.21 -39.79 26.26
N PHE A 513 -4.64 -39.40 25.06
CA PHE A 513 -6.03 -39.02 24.79
C PHE A 513 -7.01 -40.16 25.15
N LEU A 514 -6.72 -41.40 24.77
CA LEU A 514 -7.53 -42.57 25.11
C LEU A 514 -7.51 -42.92 26.61
N SER A 515 -6.40 -42.67 27.32
CA SER A 515 -6.34 -42.88 28.78
C SER A 515 -7.16 -41.85 29.57
N LEU A 516 -7.33 -40.64 29.03
CA LEU A 516 -8.19 -39.60 29.60
C LEU A 516 -9.65 -39.75 29.17
N ASN A 517 -9.91 -40.41 28.04
CA ASN A 517 -11.24 -40.56 27.43
C ASN A 517 -11.56 -42.03 27.09
N PRO A 518 -11.72 -42.93 28.08
CA PRO A 518 -12.08 -44.33 27.84
C PRO A 518 -13.43 -44.49 27.10
N GLU A 519 -14.32 -43.50 27.23
CA GLU A 519 -15.65 -43.42 26.61
C GLU A 519 -15.64 -43.20 25.08
N VAL A 520 -14.46 -43.14 24.45
CA VAL A 520 -14.24 -42.83 23.03
C VAL A 520 -13.62 -44.05 22.31
N PRO A 521 -14.44 -45.03 21.86
CA PRO A 521 -13.93 -46.26 21.27
C PRO A 521 -13.21 -46.02 19.93
N ASN A 522 -11.92 -46.38 19.89
CA ASN A 522 -11.07 -46.43 18.69
C ASN A 522 -10.97 -45.14 17.85
N ILE A 523 -10.37 -44.09 18.44
CA ILE A 523 -9.81 -43.00 17.63
C ILE A 523 -8.65 -43.53 16.76
N SER A 524 -8.73 -43.28 15.45
CA SER A 524 -7.74 -43.74 14.47
C SER A 524 -6.50 -42.86 14.46
N LYS A 525 -5.31 -43.43 14.21
CA LYS A 525 -4.04 -42.68 14.09
C LYS A 525 -4.11 -41.55 13.05
N SER A 526 -4.84 -41.76 11.94
CA SER A 526 -5.10 -40.74 10.93
C SER A 526 -6.09 -39.65 11.36
N THR A 527 -6.91 -39.90 12.39
CA THR A 527 -7.75 -38.87 13.02
C THR A 527 -6.91 -38.02 13.97
N ILE A 528 -6.09 -38.65 14.83
CA ILE A 528 -5.10 -37.93 15.65
C ILE A 528 -4.15 -37.13 14.75
N TYR A 529 -3.59 -37.72 13.69
CA TYR A 529 -2.72 -37.00 12.75
C TYR A 529 -3.42 -35.80 12.11
N ARG A 530 -4.65 -35.93 11.63
CA ARG A 530 -5.38 -34.80 11.02
C ARG A 530 -5.75 -33.72 12.05
N ILE A 531 -6.03 -34.10 13.30
CA ILE A 531 -6.22 -33.14 14.38
C ILE A 531 -4.87 -32.46 14.65
N MET A 532 -3.77 -33.20 14.87
CA MET A 532 -2.41 -32.66 15.01
C MET A 532 -1.99 -31.76 13.82
N GLU A 533 -2.40 -32.06 12.60
CA GLU A 533 -2.11 -31.27 11.39
C GLU A 533 -2.92 -29.97 11.36
N ASN A 534 -4.20 -30.00 11.76
CA ASN A 534 -5.02 -28.80 12.00
C ASN A 534 -4.53 -27.98 13.21
N CYS A 535 -4.06 -28.66 14.27
CA CYS A 535 -3.48 -28.04 15.46
C CYS A 535 -2.14 -27.39 15.10
N GLN A 536 -1.31 -28.03 14.27
CA GLN A 536 -0.03 -27.49 13.82
C GLN A 536 -0.19 -26.39 12.76
N SER A 537 -1.24 -26.40 11.94
CA SER A 537 -1.54 -25.23 11.09
C SER A 537 -2.06 -24.05 11.92
N LYS A 538 -2.96 -24.28 12.88
CA LYS A 538 -3.33 -23.26 13.89
C LYS A 538 -2.09 -22.76 14.67
N LEU A 539 -1.21 -23.64 15.13
CA LEU A 539 0.02 -23.28 15.85
C LEU A 539 1.03 -22.49 15.01
N ARG A 540 1.03 -22.66 13.68
CA ARG A 540 1.87 -21.85 12.77
C ARG A 540 1.27 -20.50 12.42
N ALA A 541 -0.05 -20.32 12.55
CA ALA A 541 -0.67 -19.00 12.48
C ALA A 541 -0.42 -18.17 13.77
N ARG A 542 0.05 -18.78 14.86
CA ARG A 542 0.24 -18.13 16.18
C ARG A 542 1.61 -17.49 16.39
N SER A 543 2.61 -17.81 15.56
CA SER A 543 3.93 -17.14 15.62
C SER A 543 3.97 -15.83 14.85
N ASP A 544 3.07 -15.66 13.88
CA ASP A 544 3.15 -14.63 12.84
C ASP A 544 2.04 -13.57 13.02
N MET A 545 1.56 -13.42 14.26
CA MET A 545 0.55 -12.44 14.68
C MET A 545 1.18 -11.41 15.62
N GLU A 546 1.07 -10.12 15.27
CA GLU A 546 1.39 -9.00 16.17
C GLU A 546 0.08 -8.41 16.70
N VAL A 547 0.01 -8.14 18.00
CA VAL A 547 -1.19 -7.63 18.67
C VAL A 547 -0.84 -6.31 19.36
N PHE A 548 -1.59 -5.26 19.06
CA PHE A 548 -1.33 -3.91 19.58
C PHE A 548 -2.41 -3.53 20.59
N VAL A 549 -2.03 -2.93 21.72
CA VAL A 549 -2.96 -2.53 22.78
C VAL A 549 -2.74 -1.07 23.15
N GLY A 550 -3.82 -0.28 23.17
CA GLY A 550 -3.79 1.14 23.53
C GLY A 550 -4.69 2.01 22.66
N VAL A 551 -4.16 3.15 22.19
CA VAL A 551 -4.92 4.16 21.44
C VAL A 551 -4.72 4.00 19.93
N PHE A 552 -5.83 4.03 19.19
CA PHE A 552 -5.87 4.02 17.72
C PHE A 552 -6.65 5.23 17.19
N VAL A 553 -6.13 5.87 16.14
CA VAL A 553 -6.66 7.12 15.58
C VAL A 553 -6.78 6.97 14.07
N HIS A 554 -7.99 7.03 13.52
CA HIS A 554 -8.21 6.90 12.07
C HIS A 554 -9.40 7.73 11.58
N SER A 555 -9.75 7.62 10.30
CA SER A 555 -10.91 8.29 9.69
C SER A 555 -11.88 7.27 9.10
N THR A 556 -13.15 7.65 8.97
CA THR A 556 -14.14 6.99 8.09
C THR A 556 -14.73 8.02 7.11
N ASP A 557 -15.70 7.61 6.30
CA ASP A 557 -16.42 8.50 5.38
C ASP A 557 -17.36 9.46 6.11
N GLU A 558 -17.97 8.99 7.18
CA GLU A 558 -18.85 9.77 8.07
C GLU A 558 -18.02 10.63 9.02
N THR A 559 -16.95 10.09 9.60
CA THR A 559 -16.22 10.73 10.70
C THR A 559 -14.77 11.07 10.30
N PRO A 560 -14.42 12.38 10.20
CA PRO A 560 -13.08 12.79 9.78
C PRO A 560 -11.94 12.32 10.70
N MET A 561 -12.19 12.16 12.00
CA MET A 561 -11.25 11.53 12.94
C MET A 561 -12.01 10.84 14.07
N ILE A 562 -11.77 9.54 14.24
CA ILE A 562 -12.18 8.72 15.38
C ILE A 562 -10.94 8.46 16.24
N ILE A 563 -11.08 8.60 17.55
CA ILE A 563 -10.06 8.21 18.54
C ILE A 563 -10.65 7.06 19.36
N LEU A 564 -10.04 5.89 19.29
CA LEU A 564 -10.41 4.70 20.05
C LEU A 564 -9.37 4.51 21.15
N THR A 565 -9.80 4.53 22.41
CA THR A 565 -8.93 4.22 23.56
C THR A 565 -9.17 2.79 24.04
N ASP A 566 -8.19 2.22 24.75
CA ASP A 566 -8.35 0.94 25.45
C ASP A 566 -8.75 -0.23 24.53
N MET A 567 -8.25 -0.22 23.29
CA MET A 567 -8.52 -1.24 22.28
C MET A 567 -7.39 -2.27 22.15
N VAL A 568 -7.72 -3.42 21.58
CA VAL A 568 -6.82 -4.47 21.08
C VAL A 568 -7.01 -4.60 19.57
N MET A 569 -5.93 -4.45 18.80
CA MET A 569 -5.93 -4.68 17.36
C MET A 569 -5.02 -5.87 17.02
N GLY A 570 -5.56 -6.84 16.30
CA GLY A 570 -4.84 -8.03 15.85
C GLY A 570 -4.41 -7.94 14.38
N VAL A 571 -3.12 -8.08 14.10
CA VAL A 571 -2.56 -8.08 12.73
C VAL A 571 -1.98 -9.46 12.41
N LEU A 572 -2.46 -10.10 11.35
CA LEU A 572 -2.03 -11.44 10.93
C LEU A 572 -1.59 -11.44 9.45
N ASN A 573 -0.38 -11.93 9.19
CA ASN A 573 0.32 -11.81 7.90
C ASN A 573 0.49 -10.32 7.48
N THR A 574 -0.50 -9.77 6.78
CA THR A 574 -0.51 -8.42 6.21
C THR A 574 -1.77 -7.62 6.58
N LYS A 575 -2.75 -8.26 7.23
CA LYS A 575 -4.13 -7.78 7.40
C LYS A 575 -4.46 -7.51 8.86
N ILE A 576 -5.39 -6.57 9.07
CA ILE A 576 -6.10 -6.38 10.34
C ILE A 576 -7.21 -7.44 10.43
N GLU A 577 -7.14 -8.33 11.42
CA GLU A 577 -8.14 -9.40 11.63
C GLU A 577 -9.25 -8.96 12.60
N PHE A 578 -8.91 -8.15 13.62
CA PHE A 578 -9.86 -7.65 14.62
C PHE A 578 -9.42 -6.31 15.22
N MET A 579 -10.39 -5.57 15.77
CA MET A 579 -10.23 -4.28 16.48
C MET A 579 -11.33 -4.20 17.55
N GLU A 580 -11.01 -4.57 18.78
CA GLU A 580 -11.98 -4.84 19.86
C GLU A 580 -11.56 -4.19 21.20
N SER A 581 -12.43 -4.21 22.22
CA SER A 581 -12.12 -3.71 23.57
C SER A 581 -11.02 -4.52 24.27
N ILE A 582 -10.21 -3.89 25.13
CA ILE A 582 -9.26 -4.57 26.03
C ILE A 582 -9.93 -5.56 26.99
N GLU A 583 -11.23 -5.40 27.25
CA GLU A 583 -12.02 -6.37 28.04
C GLU A 583 -12.11 -7.74 27.34
N GLU A 584 -12.04 -7.78 26.01
CA GLU A 584 -12.05 -9.02 25.20
C GLU A 584 -10.65 -9.64 25.05
N LEU A 585 -9.59 -9.04 25.62
CA LEU A 585 -8.20 -9.48 25.39
C LEU A 585 -7.97 -10.97 25.70
N ASP A 586 -8.50 -11.48 26.82
CA ASP A 586 -8.37 -12.89 27.18
C ASP A 586 -9.20 -13.82 26.29
N HIS A 587 -10.35 -13.36 25.77
CA HIS A 587 -11.15 -14.10 24.80
C HIS A 587 -10.42 -14.21 23.45
N LEU A 588 -9.92 -13.07 22.93
CA LEU A 588 -9.15 -12.99 21.69
C LEU A 588 -7.86 -13.83 21.78
N LYS A 589 -7.19 -13.79 22.94
CA LYS A 589 -6.01 -14.60 23.25
C LYS A 589 -6.31 -16.10 23.23
N ALA A 590 -7.51 -16.52 23.67
CA ALA A 590 -7.96 -17.91 23.57
C ALA A 590 -8.39 -18.32 22.14
N GLU A 591 -9.10 -17.44 21.42
CA GLU A 591 -9.62 -17.69 20.07
C GLU A 591 -8.49 -17.79 19.02
N TYR A 592 -7.68 -16.73 18.92
CA TYR A 592 -6.59 -16.63 17.95
C TYR A 592 -5.36 -17.41 18.45
N GLY A 593 -5.16 -17.50 19.76
CA GLY A 593 -4.12 -18.33 20.39
C GLY A 593 -2.74 -17.66 20.45
N PHE A 594 -2.67 -16.33 20.43
CA PHE A 594 -1.43 -15.59 20.66
C PHE A 594 -1.02 -15.63 22.15
N THR A 595 0.17 -15.12 22.44
CA THR A 595 0.76 -15.10 23.79
C THR A 595 1.17 -13.69 24.17
N ASP A 596 1.53 -13.45 25.43
CA ASP A 596 1.95 -12.12 25.90
C ASP A 596 3.20 -11.58 25.18
N SER A 597 4.04 -12.46 24.60
CA SER A 597 5.16 -12.02 23.74
C SER A 597 4.75 -11.52 22.35
N ASN A 598 3.50 -11.70 21.93
CA ASN A 598 2.92 -11.11 20.73
C ASN A 598 2.32 -9.71 20.97
N ILE A 599 2.24 -9.26 22.23
CA ILE A 599 1.46 -8.07 22.61
C ILE A 599 2.38 -6.85 22.75
N HIS A 600 1.96 -5.75 22.11
CA HIS A 600 2.64 -4.47 22.09
C HIS A 600 1.75 -3.41 22.75
N TYR A 601 1.94 -3.25 24.06
CA TYR A 601 1.29 -2.21 24.85
C TYR A 601 1.91 -0.84 24.52
N MET A 602 1.07 0.11 24.10
CA MET A 602 1.43 1.52 23.91
C MET A 602 1.45 2.25 25.25
N THR A 603 2.36 3.22 25.42
CA THR A 603 2.36 4.09 26.60
C THR A 603 1.30 5.19 26.51
N ALA A 604 1.03 5.90 27.61
CA ALA A 604 0.08 7.03 27.64
C ALA A 604 0.49 8.25 26.77
N ASN A 605 1.67 8.22 26.15
CA ASN A 605 2.16 9.21 25.18
C ASN A 605 2.30 8.63 23.77
N GLN A 606 1.81 7.41 23.55
CA GLN A 606 1.84 6.72 22.26
C GLN A 606 0.43 6.49 21.74
N PHE A 607 0.28 6.58 20.42
CA PHE A 607 -0.93 6.21 19.70
C PHE A 607 -0.57 5.69 18.32
N MET A 608 -1.48 4.90 17.74
CA MET A 608 -1.32 4.36 16.40
C MET A 608 -2.23 5.10 15.42
N MET A 609 -1.72 5.44 14.23
CA MET A 609 -2.50 6.02 13.14
C MET A 609 -2.16 5.36 11.80
N PRO A 610 -3.04 5.43 10.78
CA PRO A 610 -2.72 4.93 9.44
C PRO A 610 -1.45 5.58 8.88
N GLY A 611 -0.78 4.84 8.01
CA GLY A 611 0.31 5.36 7.19
C GLY A 611 -0.13 6.58 6.40
N LEU A 612 0.74 7.59 6.31
CA LEU A 612 0.49 8.78 5.52
C LEU A 612 0.60 8.44 4.03
N ILE A 613 -0.27 9.05 3.22
CA ILE A 613 -0.37 8.78 1.79
C ILE A 613 -0.04 10.05 1.02
N ASP A 614 1.11 10.04 0.35
CA ASP A 614 1.54 11.13 -0.54
C ASP A 614 1.00 10.87 -1.95
N THR A 615 0.05 11.70 -2.38
CA THR A 615 -0.66 11.51 -3.65
C THR A 615 0.01 12.19 -4.84
N HIS A 616 1.11 12.94 -4.63
CA HIS A 616 1.90 13.52 -5.72
C HIS A 616 3.29 13.97 -5.25
N ILE A 617 4.34 13.38 -5.83
CA ILE A 617 5.74 13.75 -5.56
C ILE A 617 6.65 13.42 -6.76
N HIS A 618 7.56 14.32 -7.14
CA HIS A 618 8.64 13.99 -8.09
C HIS A 618 9.87 13.44 -7.36
N ALA A 619 9.99 12.12 -7.32
CA ALA A 619 11.14 11.43 -6.71
C ALA A 619 12.49 11.89 -7.29
N SER A 620 12.48 12.33 -8.56
CA SER A 620 13.64 12.82 -9.30
C SER A 620 14.09 14.22 -8.92
N GLN A 621 13.18 15.05 -8.37
CA GLN A 621 13.46 16.43 -8.03
C GLN A 621 13.95 16.64 -6.59
N PHE A 622 13.96 15.58 -5.77
CA PHE A 622 14.46 15.61 -4.39
C PHE A 622 15.85 16.27 -4.19
N PRO A 623 16.81 16.27 -5.14
CA PRO A 623 18.06 17.03 -5.01
C PRO A 623 17.89 18.57 -5.00
N ASN A 624 16.80 19.08 -5.57
CA ASN A 624 16.46 20.51 -5.63
C ASN A 624 15.58 20.94 -4.45
N ASN A 625 15.27 20.04 -3.50
CA ASN A 625 14.25 20.26 -2.48
C ASN A 625 14.61 21.40 -1.51
N GLY A 626 13.93 22.54 -1.64
CA GLY A 626 14.23 23.78 -0.90
C GLY A 626 15.19 24.75 -1.61
N VAL A 627 15.46 24.56 -2.90
CA VAL A 627 16.36 25.40 -3.71
C VAL A 627 15.59 26.30 -4.67
N ALA A 628 15.89 27.60 -4.63
CA ALA A 628 15.36 28.64 -5.54
C ALA A 628 13.83 28.75 -5.57
N MET A 629 13.19 28.62 -4.40
CA MET A 629 11.74 28.73 -4.22
C MET A 629 11.18 30.14 -4.50
N ASP A 630 12.05 31.11 -4.78
CA ASP A 630 11.75 32.51 -5.12
C ASP A 630 11.51 32.73 -6.63
N LEU A 631 11.80 31.74 -7.48
CA LEU A 631 11.55 31.79 -8.92
C LEU A 631 10.11 31.36 -9.31
N PRO A 632 9.49 31.98 -10.34
CA PRO A 632 8.24 31.48 -10.91
C PRO A 632 8.40 30.08 -11.54
N LEU A 633 7.36 29.24 -11.44
CA LEU A 633 7.33 27.85 -11.93
C LEU A 633 8.04 27.62 -13.27
N LEU A 634 7.70 28.39 -14.32
CA LEU A 634 8.26 28.17 -15.67
C LEU A 634 9.76 28.48 -15.77
N GLU A 635 10.26 29.42 -14.96
CA GLU A 635 11.68 29.78 -14.89
C GLU A 635 12.46 28.79 -14.03
N TRP A 636 11.87 28.38 -12.90
CA TRP A 636 12.37 27.33 -12.02
C TRP A 636 12.51 25.98 -12.75
N LEU A 637 11.50 25.61 -13.57
CA LEU A 637 11.51 24.40 -14.38
C LEU A 637 12.72 24.35 -15.34
N GLN A 638 13.04 25.46 -16.00
CA GLN A 638 14.18 25.56 -16.93
C GLN A 638 15.52 25.60 -16.19
N THR A 639 15.58 26.30 -15.05
CA THR A 639 16.85 26.60 -14.35
C THR A 639 17.31 25.45 -13.46
N TYR A 640 16.39 24.72 -12.81
CA TYR A 640 16.71 23.68 -11.83
C TYR A 640 16.13 22.31 -12.20
N THR A 641 14.89 22.25 -12.65
CA THR A 641 14.16 20.97 -12.74
C THR A 641 14.57 20.13 -13.94
N PHE A 642 14.53 20.67 -15.16
CA PHE A 642 14.98 19.93 -16.33
C PHE A 642 16.48 19.57 -16.30
N PRO A 643 17.41 20.43 -15.83
CA PRO A 643 18.79 20.03 -15.57
C PRO A 643 18.94 18.86 -14.58
N THR A 644 18.26 18.89 -13.44
CA THR A 644 18.34 17.81 -12.44
C THR A 644 17.69 16.52 -12.93
N GLU A 645 16.52 16.59 -13.58
CA GLU A 645 15.85 15.40 -14.14
C GLU A 645 16.64 14.77 -15.31
N ALA A 646 17.41 15.56 -16.08
CA ALA A 646 18.28 15.05 -17.15
C ALA A 646 19.38 14.10 -16.64
N ASN A 647 19.89 14.32 -15.42
CA ASN A 647 20.94 13.51 -14.81
C ASN A 647 20.51 12.06 -14.49
N PHE A 648 19.20 11.75 -14.50
CA PHE A 648 18.68 10.38 -14.32
C PHE A 648 18.87 9.46 -15.53
N SER A 649 19.52 9.97 -16.58
CA SER A 649 20.18 9.14 -17.59
C SER A 649 21.35 8.33 -16.99
N ASP A 650 22.01 8.82 -15.94
CA ASP A 650 22.91 8.01 -15.12
C ASP A 650 22.14 7.16 -14.10
N THR A 651 22.33 5.85 -14.21
CA THR A 651 21.73 4.84 -13.34
C THR A 651 22.31 4.86 -11.92
N LEU A 652 23.53 5.36 -11.72
CA LEU A 652 24.14 5.49 -10.40
C LEU A 652 23.53 6.67 -9.64
N PHE A 653 23.51 7.87 -10.24
CA PHE A 653 22.81 9.04 -9.70
C PHE A 653 21.33 8.73 -9.40
N ALA A 654 20.63 8.09 -10.34
CA ALA A 654 19.25 7.65 -10.13
C ALA A 654 19.11 6.76 -8.89
N ARG A 655 19.96 5.74 -8.73
CA ARG A 655 19.90 4.84 -7.55
C ARG A 655 20.24 5.56 -6.25
N GLU A 656 21.16 6.53 -6.26
CA GLU A 656 21.48 7.34 -5.07
C GLU A 656 20.29 8.18 -4.62
N VAL A 657 19.73 9.00 -5.53
CA VAL A 657 18.64 9.92 -5.20
C VAL A 657 17.37 9.18 -4.81
N TYR A 658 16.99 8.15 -5.58
CA TYR A 658 15.81 7.36 -5.26
C TYR A 658 15.95 6.60 -3.93
N SER A 659 17.16 6.17 -3.56
CA SER A 659 17.40 5.58 -2.22
C SER A 659 17.21 6.60 -1.10
N LYS A 660 17.62 7.85 -1.31
CA LYS A 660 17.48 8.94 -0.32
C LYS A 660 16.03 9.37 -0.13
N VAL A 661 15.27 9.60 -1.22
CA VAL A 661 13.88 10.10 -1.13
C VAL A 661 12.93 9.06 -0.54
N VAL A 662 13.00 7.79 -0.97
CA VAL A 662 12.14 6.71 -0.43
C VAL A 662 12.40 6.49 1.05
N GLU A 663 13.65 6.57 1.49
CA GLU A 663 14.00 6.47 2.91
C GLU A 663 13.52 7.68 3.72
N ARG A 664 13.65 8.90 3.17
CA ARG A 664 13.16 10.12 3.83
C ARG A 664 11.63 10.13 3.95
N LEU A 665 10.90 9.64 2.94
CA LEU A 665 9.44 9.51 2.99
C LEU A 665 9.00 8.45 4.01
N LEU A 666 9.64 7.27 4.03
CA LEU A 666 9.38 6.25 5.05
C LEU A 666 9.64 6.79 6.45
N ARG A 667 10.75 7.50 6.69
CA ARG A 667 11.02 8.17 7.99
C ARG A 667 9.96 9.20 8.38
N ASN A 668 9.39 9.93 7.40
CA ASN A 668 8.26 10.85 7.60
C ASN A 668 6.89 10.13 7.71
N GLY A 669 6.86 8.79 7.75
CA GLY A 669 5.62 8.02 7.88
C GLY A 669 4.80 7.88 6.60
N THR A 670 5.33 8.28 5.45
CA THR A 670 4.69 8.06 4.14
C THR A 670 4.82 6.60 3.73
N THR A 671 3.80 5.78 4.03
CA THR A 671 3.77 4.35 3.65
C THR A 671 3.45 4.14 2.18
N THR A 672 2.70 5.06 1.60
CA THR A 672 2.24 5.02 0.20
C THR A 672 2.57 6.32 -0.52
N ALA A 673 3.15 6.23 -1.72
CA ALA A 673 3.47 7.40 -2.54
C ALA A 673 3.06 7.23 -4.01
N ALA A 674 2.67 8.33 -4.68
CA ALA A 674 2.51 8.40 -6.14
C ALA A 674 3.67 9.21 -6.74
N TYR A 675 4.64 8.50 -7.32
CA TYR A 675 5.90 9.05 -7.78
C TYR A 675 5.91 9.37 -9.29
N PHE A 676 6.31 10.60 -9.61
CA PHE A 676 6.87 10.95 -10.92
C PHE A 676 8.37 10.61 -10.93
N GLY A 677 8.80 9.82 -11.92
CA GLY A 677 10.20 9.51 -12.19
C GLY A 677 10.85 10.56 -13.10
N THR A 678 11.40 10.12 -14.23
CA THR A 678 11.86 10.99 -15.34
C THR A 678 11.48 10.37 -16.69
N ILE A 679 11.84 10.99 -17.81
CA ILE A 679 11.64 10.37 -19.13
C ILE A 679 12.49 9.11 -19.36
N HIS A 680 13.51 8.89 -18.54
CA HIS A 680 14.46 7.78 -18.70
C HIS A 680 13.85 6.45 -18.25
N LEU A 681 13.83 5.47 -19.17
CA LEU A 681 13.31 4.13 -18.91
C LEU A 681 14.09 3.42 -17.78
N GLU A 682 15.41 3.30 -17.89
CA GLU A 682 16.23 2.59 -16.89
C GLU A 682 16.25 3.32 -15.53
N GLY A 683 16.30 4.65 -15.53
CA GLY A 683 16.15 5.44 -14.30
C GLY A 683 14.81 5.16 -13.61
N SER A 684 13.70 5.12 -14.36
CA SER A 684 12.38 4.83 -13.81
C SER A 684 12.23 3.38 -13.35
N LYS A 685 12.87 2.40 -14.01
CA LYS A 685 12.98 1.01 -13.52
C LYS A 685 13.69 0.95 -12.16
N ILE A 686 14.78 1.70 -11.98
CA ILE A 686 15.55 1.75 -10.73
C ILE A 686 14.73 2.33 -9.58
N LEU A 687 13.85 3.31 -9.82
CA LEU A 687 12.90 3.78 -8.80
C LEU A 687 11.96 2.65 -8.35
N ALA A 688 11.46 1.83 -9.29
CA ALA A 688 10.61 0.68 -8.97
C ALA A 688 11.35 -0.42 -8.20
N ASP A 689 12.61 -0.69 -8.53
CA ASP A 689 13.47 -1.59 -7.74
C ASP A 689 13.64 -1.05 -6.31
N VAL A 690 14.05 0.22 -6.15
CA VAL A 690 14.39 0.82 -4.85
C VAL A 690 13.17 0.93 -3.93
N VAL A 691 12.01 1.28 -4.45
CA VAL A 691 10.75 1.27 -3.70
C VAL A 691 10.40 -0.15 -3.24
N HIS A 692 10.55 -1.15 -4.13
CA HIS A 692 10.29 -2.54 -3.77
C HIS A 692 11.26 -3.07 -2.70
N ASP A 693 12.56 -2.82 -2.87
CA ASP A 693 13.64 -3.22 -1.97
C ASP A 693 13.47 -2.61 -0.57
N LYS A 694 12.99 -1.35 -0.49
CA LYS A 694 12.69 -0.65 0.78
C LYS A 694 11.29 -0.95 1.34
N GLY A 695 10.48 -1.75 0.66
CA GLY A 695 9.17 -2.20 1.16
C GLY A 695 8.08 -1.13 1.24
N GLN A 696 8.22 -0.01 0.52
CA GLN A 696 7.18 1.03 0.47
C GLN A 696 6.10 0.65 -0.56
N ARG A 697 4.85 1.08 -0.35
CA ARG A 697 3.78 1.00 -1.35
C ARG A 697 3.90 2.18 -2.32
N ALA A 698 3.75 1.95 -3.62
CA ALA A 698 3.75 3.05 -4.57
C ALA A 698 3.02 2.81 -5.88
N LEU A 699 2.55 3.93 -6.45
CA LEU A 699 2.35 4.12 -7.88
C LEU A 699 3.61 4.81 -8.43
N ILE A 700 4.20 4.27 -9.50
CA ILE A 700 5.46 4.80 -10.08
C ILE A 700 5.30 5.00 -11.58
N GLY A 701 5.70 6.16 -12.10
CA GLY A 701 5.58 6.52 -13.51
C GLY A 701 6.87 6.96 -14.18
N LYS A 702 7.20 6.36 -15.34
CA LYS A 702 8.07 7.01 -16.33
C LYS A 702 7.31 8.24 -16.85
N VAL A 703 7.94 9.41 -16.79
CA VAL A 703 7.36 10.66 -17.27
C VAL A 703 7.38 10.66 -18.81
N ASN A 704 6.34 11.22 -19.43
CA ASN A 704 6.28 11.40 -20.89
C ASN A 704 6.25 12.90 -21.23
N MET A 705 7.12 13.31 -22.17
CA MET A 705 7.43 14.71 -22.48
C MET A 705 8.11 14.83 -23.86
N MET A 706 7.48 15.54 -24.81
CA MET A 706 7.83 15.52 -26.24
C MET A 706 7.97 16.91 -26.89
N ARG A 707 7.26 17.92 -26.39
CA ARG A 707 7.34 19.32 -26.86
C ARG A 707 7.56 20.26 -25.68
N ASN A 708 7.92 21.51 -25.96
CA ASN A 708 8.01 22.60 -24.98
C ASN A 708 8.94 22.34 -23.77
N CYS A 709 9.88 21.40 -23.92
CA CYS A 709 10.96 21.08 -22.98
C CYS A 709 12.33 21.19 -23.67
N PRO A 710 13.46 21.26 -22.92
CA PRO A 710 14.80 21.35 -23.51
C PRO A 710 15.14 20.17 -24.41
N GLU A 711 15.97 20.39 -25.44
CA GLU A 711 16.36 19.35 -26.40
C GLU A 711 17.15 18.19 -25.75
N TYR A 712 17.95 18.48 -24.72
CA TYR A 712 18.68 17.47 -23.95
C TYR A 712 17.79 16.64 -22.99
N TYR A 713 16.53 17.06 -22.78
CA TYR A 713 15.58 16.39 -21.88
C TYR A 713 14.20 16.29 -22.55
N ARG A 714 14.15 15.49 -23.62
CA ARG A 714 12.97 15.26 -24.48
C ARG A 714 12.99 13.83 -24.99
N GLU A 715 11.82 13.21 -25.14
CA GLU A 715 11.70 11.90 -25.77
C GLU A 715 11.94 11.97 -27.29
N LEU A 716 12.50 10.91 -27.88
CA LEU A 716 12.94 10.91 -29.29
C LEU A 716 11.78 10.99 -30.30
N SER A 717 10.65 10.36 -29.98
CA SER A 717 9.43 10.36 -30.77
C SER A 717 8.26 9.82 -29.94
N VAL A 718 7.03 10.09 -30.39
CA VAL A 718 5.83 9.49 -29.78
C VAL A 718 5.87 7.96 -29.84
N HIS A 719 6.42 7.36 -30.91
CA HIS A 719 6.56 5.90 -31.01
C HIS A 719 7.46 5.32 -29.92
N GLU A 720 8.66 5.89 -29.74
CA GLU A 720 9.61 5.43 -28.73
C GLU A 720 9.12 5.74 -27.31
N SER A 721 8.48 6.89 -27.09
CA SER A 721 7.83 7.27 -25.83
C SER A 721 6.79 6.23 -25.37
N ILE A 722 5.88 5.86 -26.27
CA ILE A 722 4.80 4.89 -25.99
C ILE A 722 5.37 3.47 -25.81
N LYS A 723 6.38 3.10 -26.60
CA LYS A 723 7.13 1.83 -26.46
C LYS A 723 7.84 1.72 -25.11
N ASP A 724 8.54 2.77 -24.68
CA ASP A 724 9.21 2.84 -23.38
C ASP A 724 8.20 2.73 -22.23
N THR A 725 7.12 3.53 -22.27
CA THR A 725 6.08 3.48 -21.23
C THR A 725 5.41 2.11 -21.18
N GLU A 726 5.22 1.44 -22.32
CA GLU A 726 4.71 0.07 -22.37
C GLU A 726 5.72 -0.97 -21.84
N GLU A 727 7.03 -0.80 -22.09
CA GLU A 727 8.07 -1.63 -21.47
C GLU A 727 8.14 -1.40 -19.95
N PHE A 728 8.07 -0.16 -19.49
CA PHE A 728 8.05 0.19 -18.08
C PHE A 728 6.83 -0.42 -17.35
N ILE A 729 5.62 -0.32 -17.93
CA ILE A 729 4.41 -0.98 -17.41
C ILE A 729 4.61 -2.50 -17.30
N ARG A 730 5.27 -3.13 -18.29
CA ARG A 730 5.62 -4.57 -18.25
C ARG A 730 6.66 -4.88 -17.19
N TYR A 731 7.67 -4.02 -17.00
CA TYR A 731 8.73 -4.19 -16.01
C TYR A 731 8.17 -4.20 -14.59
N VAL A 732 7.42 -3.15 -14.20
CA VAL A 732 6.84 -3.05 -12.85
C VAL A 732 5.87 -4.19 -12.56
N LYS A 733 5.04 -4.58 -13.53
CA LYS A 733 4.18 -5.78 -13.41
C LYS A 733 4.97 -7.10 -13.38
N GLY A 734 6.19 -7.10 -13.91
CA GLY A 734 7.15 -8.19 -13.85
C GLY A 734 7.78 -8.40 -12.48
N ILE A 735 7.81 -7.36 -11.62
CA ILE A 735 8.26 -7.45 -10.21
C ILE A 735 7.33 -8.36 -9.39
N GLN A 736 6.04 -8.45 -9.76
CA GLN A 736 5.03 -9.28 -9.09
C GLN A 736 4.79 -8.93 -7.60
N SER A 737 5.11 -7.70 -7.20
CA SER A 737 4.84 -7.15 -5.86
C SER A 737 3.39 -6.63 -5.75
N PRO A 738 2.68 -6.85 -4.62
CA PRO A 738 1.37 -6.24 -4.35
C PRO A 738 1.46 -4.77 -3.87
N LEU A 739 2.69 -4.27 -3.64
CA LEU A 739 2.97 -2.92 -3.14
C LEU A 739 3.25 -1.92 -4.28
N VAL A 740 3.86 -2.36 -5.38
CA VAL A 740 4.39 -1.47 -6.43
C VAL A 740 3.62 -1.66 -7.74
N GLN A 741 3.06 -0.57 -8.27
CA GLN A 741 2.23 -0.56 -9.48
C GLN A 741 2.65 0.54 -10.46
N PRO A 742 2.59 0.32 -11.79
CA PRO A 742 2.91 1.35 -12.77
C PRO A 742 1.72 2.30 -13.00
N ILE A 743 2.00 3.60 -13.10
CA ILE A 743 1.05 4.67 -13.39
C ILE A 743 1.45 5.42 -14.67
N VAL A 744 0.48 5.64 -15.56
CA VAL A 744 0.69 6.35 -16.84
C VAL A 744 0.85 7.84 -16.57
N THR A 745 1.97 8.43 -17.01
CA THR A 745 2.39 9.77 -16.56
C THR A 745 2.77 10.67 -17.74
N PRO A 746 1.81 11.18 -18.52
CA PRO A 746 2.04 12.45 -19.21
C PRO A 746 2.47 13.49 -18.16
N ARG A 747 3.50 14.31 -18.42
CA ARG A 747 3.92 15.30 -17.41
C ARG A 747 2.78 16.29 -17.15
N PHE A 748 2.41 17.01 -18.21
CA PHE A 748 1.30 17.96 -18.27
C PHE A 748 1.02 18.30 -19.74
N ALA A 749 -0.23 18.59 -20.10
CA ALA A 749 -0.65 18.72 -21.51
C ALA A 749 0.17 19.71 -22.37
N PRO A 750 0.70 20.84 -21.86
CA PRO A 750 1.62 21.69 -22.61
C PRO A 750 2.83 20.97 -23.22
N THR A 751 3.33 19.90 -22.60
CA THR A 751 4.52 19.16 -23.08
C THR A 751 4.24 17.87 -23.85
N CYS A 752 2.97 17.45 -23.92
CA CYS A 752 2.55 16.25 -24.62
C CYS A 752 1.70 16.60 -25.86
N PRO A 753 2.12 16.22 -27.09
CA PRO A 753 1.26 16.28 -28.27
C PRO A 753 0.00 15.40 -28.16
N GLU A 754 -1.01 15.69 -28.99
CA GLU A 754 -2.31 15.01 -28.97
C GLU A 754 -2.23 13.50 -29.22
N ASP A 755 -1.41 13.07 -30.18
CA ASP A 755 -1.18 11.66 -30.51
C ASP A 755 -0.46 10.92 -29.38
N GLN A 756 0.42 11.59 -28.64
CA GLN A 756 1.02 11.08 -27.41
C GLN A 756 -0.03 10.90 -26.31
N LEU A 757 -0.84 11.93 -26.03
CA LEU A 757 -1.90 11.87 -25.01
C LEU A 757 -2.91 10.76 -25.32
N ALA A 758 -3.42 10.69 -26.56
CA ALA A 758 -4.33 9.65 -27.03
C ALA A 758 -3.74 8.24 -26.89
N SER A 759 -2.44 8.08 -27.15
CA SER A 759 -1.75 6.79 -27.06
C SER A 759 -1.47 6.39 -25.61
N LEU A 760 -1.21 7.35 -24.71
CA LEU A 760 -1.08 7.12 -23.28
C LEU A 760 -2.42 6.70 -22.64
N GLY A 761 -3.54 7.35 -23.01
CA GLY A 761 -4.88 6.90 -22.60
C GLY A 761 -5.20 5.49 -23.09
N GLN A 762 -4.82 5.15 -24.32
CA GLN A 762 -4.91 3.77 -24.83
C GLN A 762 -4.06 2.78 -24.05
N LEU A 763 -2.83 3.13 -23.63
CA LEU A 763 -2.01 2.28 -22.77
C LEU A 763 -2.63 2.09 -21.38
N ALA A 764 -3.15 3.16 -20.77
CA ALA A 764 -3.82 3.11 -19.46
C ALA A 764 -4.99 2.12 -19.48
N VAL A 765 -5.89 2.24 -20.48
CA VAL A 765 -7.01 1.31 -20.70
C VAL A 765 -6.53 -0.11 -20.99
N LYS A 766 -5.60 -0.29 -21.94
CA LYS A 766 -5.06 -1.61 -22.35
C LYS A 766 -4.45 -2.40 -21.19
N TYR A 767 -3.89 -1.71 -20.20
CA TYR A 767 -3.24 -2.33 -19.05
C TYR A 767 -3.99 -2.16 -17.72
N GLY A 768 -5.13 -1.47 -17.69
CA GLY A 768 -5.90 -1.18 -16.47
C GLY A 768 -5.14 -0.37 -15.42
N CYS A 769 -4.16 0.43 -15.86
CA CYS A 769 -3.29 1.23 -15.00
C CYS A 769 -3.97 2.51 -14.55
N HIS A 770 -3.48 3.06 -13.44
CA HIS A 770 -3.75 4.44 -13.04
C HIS A 770 -3.15 5.44 -14.04
N ILE A 771 -3.57 6.70 -13.92
CA ILE A 771 -3.03 7.86 -14.64
C ILE A 771 -2.67 8.96 -13.63
N GLN A 772 -1.57 9.70 -13.82
CA GLN A 772 -1.28 10.93 -13.08
C GLN A 772 -0.85 12.05 -14.03
N SER A 773 -1.25 13.30 -13.73
CA SER A 773 -0.84 14.50 -14.46
C SER A 773 -1.04 15.76 -13.61
N HIS A 774 -0.56 16.91 -14.09
CA HIS A 774 -0.87 18.23 -13.51
C HIS A 774 -2.10 18.81 -14.22
N LEU A 775 -2.93 19.56 -13.51
CA LEU A 775 -4.15 20.17 -14.04
C LEU A 775 -4.48 21.48 -13.33
N GLY A 776 -4.57 22.57 -14.09
CA GLY A 776 -5.04 23.86 -13.60
C GLY A 776 -4.20 24.42 -12.46
N GLU A 777 -2.87 24.31 -12.55
CA GLU A 777 -1.96 24.75 -11.49
C GLU A 777 -1.81 26.27 -11.51
N THR A 778 -1.51 26.86 -12.68
CA THR A 778 -1.29 28.31 -12.80
C THR A 778 -2.16 28.90 -13.90
N GLN A 779 -2.60 30.15 -13.74
CA GLN A 779 -3.40 30.81 -14.78
C GLN A 779 -2.63 30.99 -16.12
N PRO A 780 -1.30 31.27 -16.14
CA PRO A 780 -0.50 31.20 -17.37
C PRO A 780 -0.48 29.81 -18.02
N GLU A 781 -0.38 28.72 -17.25
CA GLU A 781 -0.47 27.35 -17.76
C GLU A 781 -1.84 27.09 -18.41
N CYS A 782 -2.95 27.44 -17.74
CA CYS A 782 -4.30 27.30 -18.29
C CYS A 782 -4.48 28.04 -19.62
N ASN A 783 -3.95 29.26 -19.73
CA ASN A 783 -3.99 30.04 -20.97
C ASN A 783 -3.17 29.35 -22.08
N TRP A 784 -1.97 28.87 -21.76
CA TRP A 784 -1.10 28.18 -22.71
C TRP A 784 -1.68 26.85 -23.21
N VAL A 785 -2.39 26.10 -22.36
CA VAL A 785 -3.16 24.91 -22.78
C VAL A 785 -4.23 25.30 -23.79
N LYS A 786 -4.96 26.39 -23.57
CA LYS A 786 -5.99 26.88 -24.49
C LYS A 786 -5.44 27.31 -25.85
N GLU A 787 -4.21 27.83 -25.89
CA GLU A 787 -3.48 28.11 -27.13
C GLU A 787 -3.01 26.84 -27.86
N LEU A 788 -2.54 25.84 -27.10
CA LEU A 788 -1.98 24.58 -27.62
C LEU A 788 -3.03 23.54 -28.03
N PHE A 789 -4.27 23.65 -27.54
CA PHE A 789 -5.39 22.75 -27.84
C PHE A 789 -6.70 23.55 -28.09
N PRO A 790 -6.76 24.41 -29.12
CA PRO A 790 -7.87 25.35 -29.33
C PRO A 790 -9.21 24.71 -29.72
N TRP A 791 -9.26 23.38 -29.86
CA TRP A 791 -10.49 22.59 -30.04
C TRP A 791 -11.14 22.17 -28.71
N ALA A 792 -10.38 22.17 -27.61
CA ALA A 792 -10.87 21.78 -26.29
C ALA A 792 -11.56 22.97 -25.59
N LYS A 793 -12.62 22.69 -24.85
CA LYS A 793 -13.38 23.72 -24.10
C LYS A 793 -12.60 24.24 -22.90
N SER A 794 -11.80 23.37 -22.29
CA SER A 794 -11.06 23.61 -21.05
C SER A 794 -9.84 22.69 -20.97
N TYR A 795 -9.01 22.86 -19.94
CA TYR A 795 -7.85 21.99 -19.71
C TYR A 795 -8.33 20.55 -19.39
N THR A 796 -9.37 20.42 -18.56
CA THR A 796 -9.97 19.11 -18.23
C THR A 796 -10.50 18.38 -19.48
N ASP A 797 -11.08 19.11 -20.44
CA ASP A 797 -11.62 18.56 -21.70
C ASP A 797 -10.53 17.95 -22.61
N VAL A 798 -9.28 18.44 -22.53
CA VAL A 798 -8.11 17.85 -23.21
C VAL A 798 -7.84 16.44 -22.68
N TYR A 799 -7.86 16.25 -21.35
CA TYR A 799 -7.62 14.93 -20.75
C TYR A 799 -8.81 13.99 -20.94
N ASP A 800 -10.07 14.48 -20.84
CA ASP A 800 -11.26 13.63 -21.03
C ASP A 800 -11.34 13.07 -22.45
N SER A 801 -11.18 13.95 -23.45
CA SER A 801 -11.18 13.58 -24.87
C SER A 801 -10.12 12.53 -25.23
N MET A 802 -8.99 12.54 -24.52
CA MET A 802 -7.88 11.61 -24.71
C MET A 802 -7.97 10.35 -23.82
N ARG A 803 -9.06 10.18 -23.06
CA ARG A 803 -9.28 9.07 -22.10
C ARG A 803 -8.23 8.99 -20.99
N LEU A 804 -7.77 10.15 -20.53
CA LEU A 804 -6.84 10.32 -19.40
C LEU A 804 -7.56 10.69 -18.09
N LEU A 805 -8.89 10.72 -18.08
CA LEU A 805 -9.73 10.84 -16.88
C LEU A 805 -10.54 9.56 -16.63
N SER A 806 -10.53 9.09 -15.38
CA SER A 806 -11.17 7.87 -14.87
C SER A 806 -11.02 7.77 -13.35
N GLU A 807 -11.69 6.79 -12.71
CA GLU A 807 -11.66 6.54 -11.26
C GLU A 807 -10.25 6.42 -10.65
N LYS A 808 -9.28 6.00 -11.48
CA LYS A 808 -7.86 5.80 -11.17
C LYS A 808 -6.94 6.93 -11.63
N SER A 809 -7.49 8.09 -11.94
CA SER A 809 -6.72 9.25 -12.42
C SER A 809 -6.47 10.20 -11.26
N VAL A 810 -5.23 10.68 -11.14
CA VAL A 810 -4.79 11.63 -10.12
C VAL A 810 -4.39 12.92 -10.81
N MET A 811 -5.06 14.03 -10.47
CA MET A 811 -4.76 15.34 -11.01
C MET A 811 -4.21 16.23 -9.90
N ALA A 812 -2.98 16.74 -10.10
CA ALA A 812 -2.31 17.58 -9.13
C ALA A 812 -2.78 19.05 -9.21
N HIS A 813 -2.70 19.74 -8.07
CA HIS A 813 -2.98 21.16 -7.83
C HIS A 813 -4.47 21.55 -7.94
N CYS A 814 -5.08 21.45 -9.13
CA CYS A 814 -6.49 21.74 -9.38
C CYS A 814 -6.97 23.10 -8.83
N ILE A 815 -6.13 24.14 -8.91
CA ILE A 815 -6.40 25.47 -8.35
C ILE A 815 -7.42 26.23 -9.23
N TRP A 816 -7.14 26.34 -10.52
CA TRP A 816 -7.83 27.24 -11.46
C TRP A 816 -8.97 26.56 -12.22
N LEU A 817 -9.66 25.62 -11.58
CA LEU A 817 -10.79 24.89 -12.18
C LEU A 817 -12.09 25.71 -12.17
N THR A 818 -12.81 25.64 -13.29
CA THR A 818 -14.23 26.04 -13.39
C THR A 818 -15.17 25.00 -12.76
N ASP A 819 -16.42 25.36 -12.46
CA ASP A 819 -17.39 24.40 -11.87
C ASP A 819 -17.79 23.29 -12.87
N ASP A 820 -17.87 23.60 -14.17
CA ASP A 820 -18.06 22.61 -15.24
C ASP A 820 -16.92 21.57 -15.27
N GLU A 821 -15.68 21.99 -15.02
CA GLU A 821 -14.53 21.08 -14.94
C GLU A 821 -14.58 20.22 -13.68
N ILE A 822 -14.92 20.81 -12.53
CA ILE A 822 -15.13 20.08 -11.27
C ILE A 822 -16.22 19.01 -11.45
N TYR A 823 -17.31 19.33 -12.15
CA TYR A 823 -18.36 18.38 -12.51
C TYR A 823 -17.82 17.23 -13.40
N ILE A 824 -17.04 17.53 -14.43
CA ILE A 824 -16.41 16.49 -15.27
C ILE A 824 -15.48 15.60 -14.44
N LEU A 825 -14.64 16.17 -13.57
CA LEU A 825 -13.76 15.40 -12.69
C LEU A 825 -14.54 14.48 -11.73
N HIS A 826 -15.68 14.95 -11.19
CA HIS A 826 -16.55 14.14 -10.32
C HIS A 826 -17.21 12.99 -11.10
N GLU A 827 -17.82 13.27 -12.25
CA GLU A 827 -18.47 12.28 -13.12
C GLU A 827 -17.49 11.24 -13.71
N ARG A 828 -16.19 11.54 -13.70
CA ARG A 828 -15.12 10.59 -14.07
C ARG A 828 -14.49 9.88 -12.86
N GLY A 829 -14.87 10.26 -11.64
CA GLY A 829 -14.33 9.70 -10.40
C GLY A 829 -12.86 10.08 -10.14
N VAL A 830 -12.38 11.20 -10.67
CA VAL A 830 -10.97 11.61 -10.59
C VAL A 830 -10.61 12.00 -9.16
N GLY A 831 -9.39 11.64 -8.75
CA GLY A 831 -8.79 12.09 -7.50
C GLY A 831 -7.97 13.36 -7.68
N VAL A 832 -8.11 14.31 -6.75
CA VAL A 832 -7.30 15.53 -6.69
C VAL A 832 -6.19 15.38 -5.67
N SER A 833 -4.95 15.60 -6.11
CA SER A 833 -3.80 15.77 -5.21
C SER A 833 -3.62 17.26 -4.90
N HIS A 834 -3.95 17.65 -3.67
CA HIS A 834 -3.77 19.01 -3.18
C HIS A 834 -2.34 19.18 -2.65
N CYS A 835 -1.55 20.04 -3.31
CA CYS A 835 -0.12 20.24 -3.05
C CYS A 835 0.18 21.64 -2.44
N PRO A 836 -0.32 21.97 -1.24
CA PRO A 836 -0.42 23.35 -0.77
C PRO A 836 0.93 24.03 -0.48
N ASN A 837 1.96 23.28 -0.07
CA ASN A 837 3.31 23.82 0.12
C ASN A 837 3.85 24.36 -1.22
N SER A 838 3.74 23.57 -2.29
CA SER A 838 4.12 23.98 -3.65
C SER A 838 3.29 25.16 -4.14
N ASN A 839 1.95 25.02 -4.07
CA ASN A 839 1.00 26.02 -4.55
C ASN A 839 1.25 27.45 -3.99
N ILE A 840 1.74 27.54 -2.75
CA ILE A 840 2.19 28.80 -2.12
C ILE A 840 3.60 29.17 -2.56
N SER A 841 4.57 28.25 -2.46
CA SER A 841 6.00 28.51 -2.67
C SER A 841 6.30 29.07 -4.06
N ILE A 842 5.90 28.35 -5.12
CA ILE A 842 6.06 28.79 -6.52
C ILE A 842 4.95 29.73 -7.00
N ARG A 843 4.11 30.22 -6.07
CA ARG A 843 3.07 31.26 -6.25
C ARG A 843 1.95 30.88 -7.23
N SER A 844 1.68 29.59 -7.40
CA SER A 844 0.65 29.05 -8.30
C SER A 844 -0.79 29.44 -7.91
N GLY A 845 -1.10 29.50 -6.61
CA GLY A 845 -2.36 30.03 -6.09
C GLY A 845 -2.92 29.30 -4.85
N LEU A 846 -4.16 29.62 -4.49
CA LEU A 846 -4.85 29.04 -3.33
C LEU A 846 -5.98 28.09 -3.79
N CYS A 847 -5.76 26.79 -3.68
CA CYS A 847 -6.75 25.77 -4.03
C CYS A 847 -7.89 25.74 -2.99
N ASP A 848 -9.12 26.03 -3.42
CA ASP A 848 -10.32 25.96 -2.58
C ASP A 848 -10.80 24.51 -2.40
N VAL A 849 -10.11 23.80 -1.52
CA VAL A 849 -10.42 22.41 -1.16
C VAL A 849 -11.86 22.24 -0.68
N ARG A 850 -12.45 23.22 0.01
CA ARG A 850 -13.85 23.14 0.45
C ARG A 850 -14.79 23.13 -0.75
N ARG A 851 -14.57 24.00 -1.74
CA ARG A 851 -15.32 23.97 -3.01
C ARG A 851 -15.18 22.61 -3.72
N LEU A 852 -13.98 22.02 -3.78
CA LEU A 852 -13.79 20.70 -4.40
C LEU A 852 -14.53 19.58 -3.65
N MET A 853 -14.39 19.53 -2.32
CA MET A 853 -15.04 18.52 -1.48
C MET A 853 -16.57 18.65 -1.47
N ASN A 854 -17.11 19.87 -1.52
CA ASN A 854 -18.55 20.11 -1.58
C ASN A 854 -19.18 19.65 -2.91
N HIS A 855 -18.40 19.56 -3.99
CA HIS A 855 -18.79 18.93 -5.26
C HIS A 855 -18.50 17.41 -5.29
N GLY A 856 -18.17 16.79 -4.15
CA GLY A 856 -17.96 15.35 -4.05
C GLY A 856 -16.67 14.84 -4.71
N LEU A 857 -15.67 15.68 -4.95
CA LEU A 857 -14.36 15.21 -5.42
C LEU A 857 -13.60 14.46 -4.32
N LYS A 858 -12.89 13.40 -4.71
CA LYS A 858 -11.91 12.72 -3.86
C LYS A 858 -10.70 13.63 -3.73
N VAL A 859 -10.33 14.07 -2.52
CA VAL A 859 -9.15 14.93 -2.30
C VAL A 859 -8.20 14.30 -1.29
N GLY A 860 -6.91 14.28 -1.63
CA GLY A 860 -5.79 13.83 -0.81
C GLY A 860 -4.67 14.86 -0.86
N LEU A 861 -3.59 14.60 -0.12
CA LEU A 861 -2.46 15.53 -0.02
C LEU A 861 -1.28 15.06 -0.88
N GLY A 862 -0.60 15.98 -1.55
CA GLY A 862 0.69 15.78 -2.20
C GLY A 862 1.77 16.63 -1.53
N THR A 863 3.00 16.12 -1.45
CA THR A 863 4.15 16.97 -1.05
C THR A 863 4.66 17.83 -2.20
N ASP A 864 4.56 17.31 -3.43
CA ASP A 864 5.12 17.89 -4.65
C ASP A 864 6.59 18.31 -4.49
N CYS A 865 7.44 17.43 -3.94
CA CYS A 865 8.88 17.71 -3.95
C CYS A 865 9.34 17.79 -5.42
N SER A 866 10.01 18.83 -5.91
CA SER A 866 10.56 19.99 -5.17
C SER A 866 9.86 21.34 -5.41
N GLY A 867 8.70 21.38 -6.06
CA GLY A 867 7.89 22.60 -6.15
C GLY A 867 7.40 23.05 -4.76
N GLY A 868 7.07 22.07 -3.92
CA GLY A 868 7.00 22.17 -2.47
C GLY A 868 8.33 21.74 -1.84
N TYR A 869 8.77 22.44 -0.80
CA TYR A 869 10.09 22.23 -0.18
C TYR A 869 10.13 21.13 0.91
N SER A 870 9.00 20.48 1.23
CA SER A 870 8.90 19.58 2.39
C SER A 870 8.44 18.19 2.01
N SER A 871 9.29 17.20 2.25
CA SER A 871 9.04 15.77 1.96
C SER A 871 8.18 15.08 3.03
N SER A 872 7.20 15.78 3.59
CA SER A 872 6.40 15.31 4.72
C SER A 872 4.91 15.64 4.53
N VAL A 873 4.05 14.62 4.56
CA VAL A 873 2.60 14.82 4.43
C VAL A 873 2.03 15.57 5.64
N LEU A 874 2.71 15.57 6.80
CA LEU A 874 2.37 16.44 7.94
C LEU A 874 2.52 17.93 7.59
N ASP A 875 3.49 18.28 6.74
CA ASP A 875 3.68 19.65 6.27
C ASP A 875 2.63 20.06 5.24
N ALA A 876 2.29 19.17 4.30
CA ALA A 876 1.16 19.38 3.40
C ALA A 876 -0.17 19.56 4.17
N LEU A 877 -0.37 18.80 5.25
CA LEU A 877 -1.52 18.94 6.15
C LEU A 877 -1.55 20.33 6.82
N ARG A 878 -0.42 20.82 7.34
CA ARG A 878 -0.29 22.16 7.93
C ARG A 878 -0.59 23.26 6.91
N HIS A 879 -0.03 23.16 5.71
CA HIS A 879 -0.27 24.13 4.65
C HIS A 879 -1.72 24.07 4.12
N THR A 880 -2.39 22.91 4.11
CA THR A 880 -3.84 22.81 3.77
C THR A 880 -4.69 23.65 4.73
N LEU A 881 -4.41 23.54 6.04
CA LEU A 881 -5.09 24.31 7.07
C LEU A 881 -4.82 25.81 6.88
N GLN A 882 -3.57 26.20 6.61
CA GLN A 882 -3.20 27.59 6.30
C GLN A 882 -3.91 28.13 5.05
N VAL A 883 -3.91 27.40 3.92
CA VAL A 883 -4.63 27.79 2.69
C VAL A 883 -6.12 28.04 2.99
N SER A 884 -6.77 27.13 3.71
CA SER A 884 -8.20 27.30 4.05
C SER A 884 -8.44 28.47 5.01
N ASN A 885 -7.49 28.77 5.91
CA ASN A 885 -7.55 29.96 6.77
C ASN A 885 -7.40 31.26 5.95
N VAL A 886 -6.48 31.30 4.97
CA VAL A 886 -6.27 32.49 4.13
C VAL A 886 -7.46 32.73 3.20
N LEU A 887 -8.03 31.68 2.61
CA LEU A 887 -9.28 31.79 1.82
C LEU A 887 -10.42 32.36 2.66
N ALA A 888 -10.53 32.00 3.94
CA ALA A 888 -11.53 32.55 4.86
C ALA A 888 -11.30 34.01 5.29
N LEU A 889 -10.22 34.67 4.84
CA LEU A 889 -10.03 36.12 4.98
C LEU A 889 -10.61 36.91 3.78
N ASP A 890 -10.80 36.24 2.63
CA ASP A 890 -11.27 36.79 1.35
C ASP A 890 -12.69 36.28 0.96
N ARG A 891 -13.34 35.55 1.87
CA ARG A 891 -14.66 34.94 1.67
C ARG A 891 -15.64 35.40 2.75
N ASP A 892 -16.93 35.25 2.45
CA ASP A 892 -18.02 35.52 3.40
C ASP A 892 -17.88 34.70 4.69
N GLN A 893 -18.50 35.19 5.77
CA GLN A 893 -18.38 34.61 7.12
C GLN A 893 -18.85 33.14 7.21
N ASP A 894 -19.68 32.68 6.27
CA ASP A 894 -20.17 31.31 6.18
C ASP A 894 -19.17 30.33 5.53
N TYR A 895 -17.99 30.78 5.07
CA TYR A 895 -16.99 29.89 4.46
C TYR A 895 -16.43 28.86 5.45
N GLN A 896 -16.80 27.60 5.23
CA GLN A 896 -16.35 26.49 6.06
C GLN A 896 -14.90 26.11 5.76
N ARG A 897 -13.97 26.60 6.60
CA ARG A 897 -12.55 26.19 6.60
C ARG A 897 -12.38 24.67 6.73
N ILE A 898 -11.20 24.17 6.37
CA ILE A 898 -10.83 22.77 6.58
C ILE A 898 -10.41 22.60 8.04
N THR A 899 -10.98 21.61 8.74
CA THR A 899 -10.59 21.26 10.11
C THR A 899 -9.37 20.35 10.15
N PHE A 900 -8.62 20.32 11.26
CA PHE A 900 -7.48 19.41 11.39
C PHE A 900 -7.87 17.92 11.27
N LYS A 901 -9.11 17.58 11.64
CA LYS A 901 -9.68 16.23 11.48
C LYS A 901 -9.95 15.90 10.01
N GLU A 902 -10.44 16.86 9.21
CA GLU A 902 -10.58 16.68 7.75
C GLU A 902 -9.21 16.62 7.05
N ALA A 903 -8.26 17.47 7.43
CA ALA A 903 -6.91 17.44 6.84
C ALA A 903 -6.15 16.14 7.19
N PHE A 904 -6.36 15.59 8.40
CA PHE A 904 -5.91 14.25 8.79
C PHE A 904 -6.55 13.15 7.93
N ARG A 905 -7.86 13.25 7.63
CA ARG A 905 -8.52 12.35 6.68
C ARG A 905 -7.92 12.47 5.28
N MET A 906 -7.67 13.67 4.77
CA MET A 906 -7.01 13.89 3.46
C MET A 906 -5.61 13.27 3.39
N ALA A 907 -4.85 13.33 4.49
CA ALA A 907 -3.52 12.74 4.62
C ALA A 907 -3.51 11.19 4.69
N THR A 908 -4.67 10.56 4.90
CA THR A 908 -4.83 9.11 5.10
C THR A 908 -5.91 8.55 4.16
N LEU A 909 -7.15 8.33 4.63
CA LEU A 909 -8.23 7.73 3.85
C LEU A 909 -8.59 8.50 2.56
N GLY A 910 -8.51 9.84 2.57
CA GLY A 910 -8.70 10.68 1.39
C GLY A 910 -7.61 10.45 0.34
N GLY A 911 -6.35 10.32 0.77
CA GLY A 911 -5.25 9.89 -0.09
C GLY A 911 -5.48 8.49 -0.67
N ALA A 912 -5.94 7.52 0.15
CA ALA A 912 -6.27 6.18 -0.32
C ALA A 912 -7.36 6.21 -1.41
N LYS A 913 -8.40 7.04 -1.24
CA LYS A 913 -9.46 7.27 -2.23
C LYS A 913 -8.98 7.91 -3.53
N VAL A 914 -8.08 8.89 -3.45
CA VAL A 914 -7.44 9.50 -4.63
C VAL A 914 -6.62 8.46 -5.41
N LEU A 915 -5.88 7.59 -4.71
CA LEU A 915 -5.13 6.50 -5.34
C LEU A 915 -5.97 5.25 -5.66
N ASN A 916 -7.28 5.27 -5.41
CA ASN A 916 -8.20 4.13 -5.61
C ASN A 916 -7.70 2.84 -4.91
N MET A 917 -7.37 2.95 -3.61
CA MET A 917 -6.91 1.88 -2.72
C MET A 917 -7.60 1.89 -1.34
N GLU A 918 -8.71 2.61 -1.19
CA GLU A 918 -9.48 2.73 0.06
C GLU A 918 -10.10 1.42 0.55
N ASP A 919 -10.19 0.42 -0.33
CA ASP A 919 -10.55 -0.97 -0.02
C ASP A 919 -9.42 -1.75 0.68
N ARG A 920 -8.18 -1.23 0.62
CA ARG A 920 -6.96 -1.88 1.14
C ARG A 920 -6.26 -1.09 2.25
N ILE A 921 -6.30 0.23 2.26
CA ILE A 921 -5.52 1.08 3.18
C ILE A 921 -6.26 2.37 3.57
N GLY A 922 -5.66 3.17 4.46
CA GLY A 922 -6.10 4.52 4.82
C GLY A 922 -6.84 4.64 6.16
N ASN A 923 -7.32 3.53 6.71
CA ASN A 923 -7.84 3.43 8.09
C ASN A 923 -7.67 2.01 8.66
N PHE A 924 -8.17 1.77 9.87
CA PHE A 924 -8.06 0.47 10.57
C PHE A 924 -9.35 -0.37 10.52
N GLU A 925 -10.04 -0.37 9.39
CA GLU A 925 -11.12 -1.35 9.16
C GLU A 925 -10.54 -2.77 9.08
N ILE A 926 -11.32 -3.75 9.53
CA ILE A 926 -10.99 -5.18 9.41
C ILE A 926 -10.82 -5.55 7.92
N ASP A 927 -10.00 -6.56 7.65
CA ASP A 927 -9.60 -7.03 6.32
C ASP A 927 -8.69 -6.06 5.52
N LYS A 928 -8.41 -4.83 5.99
CA LYS A 928 -7.43 -3.94 5.34
C LYS A 928 -5.99 -4.32 5.63
N GLU A 929 -5.08 -3.91 4.73
CA GLU A 929 -3.64 -4.09 4.87
C GLU A 929 -3.07 -3.13 5.91
N PHE A 930 -2.21 -3.64 6.79
CA PHE A 930 -1.68 -2.87 7.92
C PHE A 930 -0.54 -1.93 7.50
N ASP A 931 -0.92 -0.79 6.94
CA ASP A 931 -0.09 0.39 6.70
C ASP A 931 -0.30 1.38 7.85
N ALA A 932 0.67 1.50 8.76
CA ALA A 932 0.47 2.17 10.05
C ALA A 932 1.74 2.79 10.64
N LEU A 933 1.53 3.79 11.50
CA LEU A 933 2.56 4.50 12.26
C LEU A 933 2.29 4.33 13.74
N LEU A 934 3.31 3.92 14.51
CA LEU A 934 3.33 4.13 15.96
C LEU A 934 3.94 5.51 16.21
N ILE A 935 3.16 6.41 16.78
CA ILE A 935 3.60 7.75 17.18
C ILE A 935 3.96 7.72 18.67
N ASP A 936 5.07 8.36 19.05
CA ASP A 936 5.43 8.66 20.45
C ASP A 936 5.65 10.17 20.58
N VAL A 937 4.72 10.89 21.21
CA VAL A 937 4.86 12.34 21.42
C VAL A 937 5.91 12.72 22.48
N SER A 938 6.45 11.74 23.21
CA SER A 938 7.55 11.89 24.16
C SER A 938 8.89 11.32 23.69
N ALA A 939 9.04 11.10 22.38
CA ALA A 939 10.29 10.63 21.79
C ALA A 939 11.49 11.55 22.13
N PRO A 940 12.71 11.01 22.31
CA PRO A 940 13.89 11.81 22.66
C PRO A 940 14.15 12.94 21.65
N GLY A 941 14.15 14.18 22.13
CA GLY A 941 14.33 15.37 21.29
C GLY A 941 13.14 15.72 20.40
N SER A 942 11.93 15.24 20.72
CA SER A 942 10.68 15.66 20.06
C SER A 942 10.47 17.18 20.09
N ALA A 943 9.76 17.71 19.10
CA ALA A 943 9.23 19.07 19.06
C ALA A 943 7.83 19.22 19.72
N VAL A 944 7.32 18.18 20.40
CA VAL A 944 6.01 18.17 21.07
C VAL A 944 6.18 18.13 22.59
N ASP A 945 5.87 19.24 23.27
CA ASP A 945 5.78 19.28 24.73
C ASP A 945 4.45 18.74 25.24
N VAL A 946 4.52 17.72 26.11
CA VAL A 946 3.36 17.07 26.75
C VAL A 946 3.22 17.53 28.20
N PHE A 947 2.05 18.06 28.55
CA PHE A 947 1.72 18.53 29.91
C PHE A 947 0.70 17.61 30.59
N SER A 948 0.65 17.63 31.92
CA SER A 948 -0.18 16.72 32.74
C SER A 948 -1.70 16.92 32.62
N LYS A 949 -2.16 17.84 31.76
CA LYS A 949 -3.57 18.10 31.46
C LYS A 949 -3.94 17.82 30.00
N ASP A 950 -2.98 17.49 29.15
CA ASP A 950 -3.23 17.19 27.74
C ASP A 950 -4.09 15.92 27.63
N THR A 951 -5.25 16.04 26.99
CA THR A 951 -6.03 14.87 26.56
C THR A 951 -5.30 14.13 25.45
N ILE A 952 -5.79 12.94 25.10
CA ILE A 952 -5.26 12.21 23.95
C ILE A 952 -5.48 12.99 22.63
N GLU A 953 -6.59 13.72 22.49
CA GLU A 953 -6.85 14.59 21.34
C GLU A 953 -5.86 15.77 21.27
N ASP A 954 -5.52 16.39 22.40
CA ASP A 954 -4.48 17.43 22.46
C ASP A 954 -3.12 16.91 21.99
N LYS A 955 -2.73 15.69 22.40
CA LYS A 955 -1.46 15.06 21.98
C LYS A 955 -1.44 14.77 20.48
N ILE A 956 -2.54 14.24 19.93
CA ILE A 956 -2.71 14.00 18.49
C ILE A 956 -2.63 15.32 17.73
N GLN A 957 -3.37 16.34 18.17
CA GLN A 957 -3.38 17.66 17.53
C GLN A 957 -1.98 18.30 17.57
N LYS A 958 -1.28 18.26 18.71
CA LYS A 958 0.11 18.74 18.82
C LYS A 958 1.06 18.01 17.89
N PHE A 959 0.95 16.69 17.73
CA PHE A 959 1.73 15.95 16.73
C PHE A 959 1.44 16.43 15.31
N LEU A 960 0.16 16.57 14.93
CA LEU A 960 -0.20 17.02 13.58
C LEU A 960 0.29 18.44 13.29
N TYR A 961 0.29 19.36 14.26
CA TYR A 961 0.79 20.73 14.08
C TYR A 961 2.32 20.91 14.24
N SER A 962 2.97 20.12 15.11
CA SER A 962 4.36 20.39 15.56
C SER A 962 5.32 19.20 15.50
N GLY A 963 4.83 17.96 15.36
CA GLY A 963 5.67 16.75 15.32
C GLY A 963 6.40 16.53 13.97
N ASP A 964 7.35 15.61 13.96
CA ASP A 964 8.17 15.25 12.79
C ASP A 964 8.66 13.79 12.83
N ASP A 965 9.66 13.42 12.01
CA ASP A 965 10.18 12.05 11.93
C ASP A 965 10.76 11.52 13.25
N ARG A 966 11.13 12.39 14.21
CA ARG A 966 11.53 11.98 15.57
C ARG A 966 10.38 11.36 16.36
N ASN A 967 9.12 11.73 16.06
CA ASN A 967 7.94 11.23 16.73
C ASN A 967 7.40 9.92 16.13
N ILE A 968 7.87 9.53 14.94
CA ILE A 968 7.37 8.36 14.20
C ILE A 968 8.19 7.14 14.60
N ALA A 969 7.87 6.60 15.77
CA ALA A 969 8.64 5.56 16.44
C ALA A 969 8.77 4.27 15.62
N ARG A 970 7.72 3.88 14.90
CA ARG A 970 7.69 2.72 13.98
C ARG A 970 6.84 2.98 12.76
N VAL A 971 7.20 2.34 11.66
CA VAL A 971 6.48 2.39 10.38
C VAL A 971 6.22 0.96 9.91
N TYR A 972 4.97 0.67 9.58
CA TYR A 972 4.50 -0.61 9.07
C TYR A 972 3.90 -0.43 7.67
N VAL A 973 4.19 -1.36 6.76
CA VAL A 973 3.59 -1.43 5.41
C VAL A 973 3.18 -2.88 5.16
N ALA A 974 1.89 -3.10 4.85
CA ALA A 974 1.27 -4.41 4.69
C ALA A 974 1.66 -5.41 5.80
N GLY A 975 1.59 -4.99 7.07
CA GLY A 975 1.97 -5.84 8.22
C GLY A 975 3.47 -5.89 8.54
N HIS A 976 4.34 -5.55 7.59
CA HIS A 976 5.78 -5.60 7.79
C HIS A 976 6.31 -4.32 8.44
N ARG A 977 7.01 -4.43 9.58
CA ARG A 977 7.71 -3.30 10.20
C ARG A 977 8.93 -2.90 9.36
N ILE A 978 8.82 -1.78 8.66
CA ILE A 978 9.86 -1.21 7.78
C ILE A 978 10.86 -0.35 8.58
N LEU A 979 10.41 0.29 9.66
CA LEU A 979 11.23 1.17 10.50
C LEU A 979 10.92 0.99 12.00
N ASP A 980 11.94 1.11 12.85
CA ASP A 980 11.87 0.91 14.31
C ASP A 980 12.91 1.80 15.03
N LEU A 981 12.70 3.13 15.01
CA LEU A 981 13.71 4.13 15.40
C LEU A 981 14.14 4.05 16.88
N HIS A 982 13.32 3.46 17.74
CA HIS A 982 13.59 3.34 19.18
C HIS A 982 14.39 2.07 19.53
N ASN A 983 14.68 1.22 18.53
CA ASN A 983 15.40 -0.04 18.71
C ASN A 983 16.90 0.14 18.43
N LYS A 984 17.66 0.45 19.48
CA LYS A 984 19.09 0.84 19.45
C LYS A 984 20.08 -0.20 18.86
N ASN A 985 19.59 -1.32 18.32
CA ASN A 985 20.40 -2.42 17.77
C ASN A 985 20.39 -2.48 16.22
N LEU A 986 19.92 -1.43 15.53
CA LEU A 986 19.73 -1.38 14.08
C LEU A 986 20.48 -0.23 13.36
N HIS A 987 21.51 0.33 14.01
CA HIS A 987 22.47 1.28 13.42
C HIS A 987 23.88 0.67 13.38
#